data_AF-A0A915DBR0-F1
#
_entry.id   AF-A0A915DBR0-F1
#
_cell.length_a   1.000
_cell.length_b   1.000
_cell.length_c   1.000
_cell.angle_alpha   90.00
_cell.angle_beta   90.00
_cell.angle_gamma   90.00
#
_symmetry.space_group_name_H-M   'P 1'
#
loop_
_entity.id
_entity.type
_entity.pdbx_description
1 polymer ?
#
loop_
_entity_poly.entity_id
_entity_poly.type
_entity_poly.pdbx_seq_one_letter_code
_entity_poly.pdbx_strand_id
1 'polypeptide(L)'
;MSSSTPHGRYDQFSATNDQHNIVKRTGVWKESDDIISQFECNFLVFYVNGQRVEESKVDPRTTLAVYLRDHLQLKGTKIGCNEGGCGACTVMISDVEPLTEQIRHYSANACLTPVCAVFGKAVTTVEGVGGPDSLNKKIHPVQERLSKSHGSQCGYCTPGFVMAMYSLLRNCPQPTQAQIDDSIQGNLCRCTGYRPILEAFYSFIPPSQSQSGLPDGCCGQGDACCKKSAGRACGEDTHQLTKMKLTTFDNCAPYDPTQELIFPPELLLHKWNAVSFCLERDGVRWLQPTTLQQLLALKKAFPHGRLISGNSELAIELKFRFIDLSVAINPKQVPELREVRMQENRGLYVGMGLSLTEMREVLNKYIKELPEWQTAIFRSVCAMLHYFAGKHVRNMASAAGNIATASPISDLNPIWLASGASVVLESEERGERTVPIDDHFFVGYRKTVVQADEVIKAIWIPFSKPTQLFRAYKQAQRREDDIAIVTAAFSVTFNEQGHHELNPNSTIKEIRIAFGGMAPTTKLAIESVKGLENRTWSDELLEDVIQKVSVEFQLPPGVPGGMPRFRQALTISFFFKFFKHVAEHLGLACYNGESVECRVGEPQLLPFSSTQVYQEVPKEQPAQDPVGRPRMHESGVKHTTGEAVYSTDTKIFGCLHLAYVLSPVASGTINTVDVGAALQIPGVIGYIDHSDVPGSLMIGHGDVPVFPKYEVVYHGQPIGAIVAEEHELARRAANLVKLDISAHRDPIISIEDAIKSNSFHFPKPFTLHSSYAKGDTILKTCKNWPEKYCKIVEGQIRMGGQEHFYLETQNAIAIPGESGEMEVISSTQAINDVQGDVSKALGVPRHKVKVTVKRIGGGFGGKEFICGLFASAAAVAASKLKKPVRVTLERYDDMAVSGTRHPFLFDYKMAVDEKGNFLDYDIHAYSNCGMTVDLSKGVMG
;
A
#
# COMPACT_ATOMS: atom_id res chain seq x y z
N MET A 1 -32.57 -4.10 26.26
CA MET A 1 -31.87 -3.14 25.38
C MET A 1 -30.46 -3.66 25.16
N SER A 2 -30.36 -4.58 24.22
CA SER A 2 -29.19 -5.40 23.88
C SER A 2 -28.40 -4.71 22.77
N SER A 3 -27.28 -4.10 23.11
CA SER A 3 -26.34 -3.50 22.17
C SER A 3 -25.43 -4.60 21.59
N SER A 4 -25.77 -5.07 20.39
CA SER A 4 -24.87 -5.86 19.55
C SER A 4 -23.69 -4.99 19.11
N THR A 5 -22.56 -5.15 19.78
CA THR A 5 -21.24 -4.63 19.42
C THR A 5 -20.83 -5.15 18.04
N PRO A 6 -20.10 -4.35 17.22
CA PRO A 6 -19.64 -4.79 15.91
C PRO A 6 -18.48 -5.78 16.05
N HIS A 7 -18.79 -7.05 16.24
CA HIS A 7 -17.90 -8.14 15.85
C HIS A 7 -17.77 -8.16 14.33
N GLY A 8 -16.54 -8.35 13.82
CA GLY A 8 -16.33 -8.76 12.44
C GLY A 8 -15.60 -7.76 11.55
N ARG A 9 -14.26 -7.76 11.62
CA ARG A 9 -13.46 -7.76 10.37
C ARG A 9 -12.80 -9.11 10.07
N TYR A 10 -12.92 -10.10 10.96
CA TYR A 10 -12.42 -11.47 10.72
C TYR A 10 -13.38 -12.61 11.15
N ASP A 11 -14.53 -12.33 11.79
CA ASP A 11 -15.49 -13.36 12.28
C ASP A 11 -16.89 -13.32 11.63
N GLN A 12 -16.97 -13.34 10.29
CA GLN A 12 -18.24 -13.68 9.62
C GLN A 12 -18.11 -14.80 8.57
N PHE A 13 -17.21 -15.76 8.81
CA PHE A 13 -17.19 -17.03 8.08
C PHE A 13 -16.86 -18.19 9.02
N SER A 14 -17.75 -18.51 9.97
CA SER A 14 -17.81 -19.83 10.62
C SER A 14 -19.03 -20.60 10.10
N ALA A 15 -18.98 -21.02 8.84
CA ALA A 15 -19.83 -22.04 8.22
C ALA A 15 -19.22 -22.33 6.84
N THR A 16 -18.35 -23.32 6.68
CA THR A 16 -18.73 -24.73 6.52
C THR A 16 -17.47 -25.57 6.68
N ASN A 17 -17.24 -26.14 7.86
CA ASN A 17 -16.08 -27.00 8.13
C ASN A 17 -16.33 -28.48 7.74
N ASP A 18 -17.25 -28.71 6.80
CA ASP A 18 -17.65 -30.06 6.36
C ASP A 18 -16.99 -30.52 5.05
N GLN A 19 -16.00 -29.80 4.52
CA GLN A 19 -15.33 -30.20 3.27
C GLN A 19 -14.08 -31.08 3.44
N HIS A 20 -13.59 -31.29 4.67
CA HIS A 20 -12.41 -32.14 4.89
C HIS A 20 -12.67 -33.65 4.70
N ASN A 21 -13.92 -34.09 4.55
CA ASN A 21 -14.28 -35.51 4.46
C ASN A 21 -15.07 -35.96 3.21
N ILE A 22 -15.23 -35.12 2.17
CA ILE A 22 -15.98 -35.50 0.94
C ILE A 22 -15.12 -35.45 -0.35
N VAL A 23 -13.79 -35.38 -0.27
CA VAL A 23 -12.90 -35.39 -1.47
C VAL A 23 -12.01 -36.65 -1.55
N LYS A 24 -12.19 -37.62 -0.65
CA LYS A 24 -11.59 -38.94 -0.78
C LYS A 24 -12.65 -39.96 -1.22
N ARG A 25 -12.56 -40.37 -2.49
CA ARG A 25 -13.30 -41.41 -3.22
C ARG A 25 -14.47 -40.89 -4.06
N THR A 26 -14.23 -40.70 -5.36
CA THR A 26 -14.94 -41.30 -6.53
C THR A 26 -14.61 -40.51 -7.81
N GLY A 27 -14.08 -41.17 -8.86
CA GLY A 27 -14.16 -40.76 -10.28
C GLY A 27 -13.36 -39.53 -10.79
N VAL A 28 -13.44 -38.39 -10.10
CA VAL A 28 -13.02 -37.06 -10.62
C VAL A 28 -11.50 -36.88 -10.78
N TRP A 29 -10.69 -37.65 -10.03
CA TRP A 29 -9.23 -37.57 -10.12
C TRP A 29 -8.67 -38.13 -11.44
N LYS A 30 -9.33 -39.10 -12.09
CA LYS A 30 -8.82 -39.67 -13.35
C LYS A 30 -8.84 -38.65 -14.50
N GLU A 31 -9.98 -37.98 -14.73
CA GLU A 31 -10.09 -36.99 -15.80
C GLU A 31 -9.22 -35.75 -15.55
N SER A 32 -9.01 -35.37 -14.28
CA SER A 32 -8.16 -34.23 -13.94
C SER A 32 -6.66 -34.54 -14.04
N ASP A 33 -6.22 -35.74 -13.67
CA ASP A 33 -4.84 -36.17 -13.88
C ASP A 33 -4.53 -36.36 -15.38
N ASP A 34 -5.52 -36.76 -16.20
CA ASP A 34 -5.37 -36.84 -17.66
C ASP A 34 -5.14 -35.46 -18.30
N ILE A 35 -5.84 -34.40 -17.86
CA ILE A 35 -5.61 -33.02 -18.34
C ILE A 35 -4.24 -32.51 -17.89
N ILE A 36 -3.84 -32.78 -16.64
CA ILE A 36 -2.54 -32.35 -16.11
C ILE A 36 -1.39 -33.10 -16.79
N SER A 37 -1.58 -34.37 -17.18
CA SER A 37 -0.57 -35.15 -17.88
C SER A 37 -0.18 -34.59 -19.26
N GLN A 38 -1.01 -33.70 -19.81
CA GLN A 38 -0.77 -33.02 -21.09
C GLN A 38 0.14 -31.79 -20.95
N PHE A 39 0.48 -31.37 -19.72
CA PHE A 39 1.39 -30.26 -19.49
C PHE A 39 2.83 -30.65 -19.83
N GLU A 40 3.51 -29.77 -20.56
CA GLU A 40 4.82 -30.04 -21.12
C GLU A 40 5.95 -29.95 -20.09
N CYS A 41 5.77 -29.15 -19.04
CA CYS A 41 6.79 -28.93 -18.01
C CYS A 41 6.22 -29.05 -16.59
N ASN A 42 6.98 -29.73 -15.72
CA ASN A 42 6.62 -29.96 -14.32
C ASN A 42 7.63 -29.39 -13.31
N PHE A 43 8.56 -28.55 -13.78
CA PHE A 43 9.55 -27.85 -12.95
C PHE A 43 9.64 -26.38 -13.37
N LEU A 44 9.92 -25.50 -12.42
CA LEU A 44 10.00 -24.07 -12.62
C LEU A 44 11.34 -23.71 -13.28
N VAL A 45 11.30 -23.06 -14.45
CA VAL A 45 12.47 -22.47 -15.12
C VAL A 45 12.28 -20.98 -15.28
N PHE A 46 13.25 -20.19 -14.82
CA PHE A 46 13.26 -18.73 -15.01
C PHE A 46 14.68 -18.19 -14.82
N TYR A 47 14.86 -16.89 -15.00
CA TYR A 47 16.14 -16.22 -14.79
C TYR A 47 16.07 -15.18 -13.67
N VAL A 48 17.16 -15.04 -12.92
CA VAL A 48 17.36 -13.95 -11.98
C VAL A 48 18.71 -13.31 -12.25
N ASN A 49 18.73 -12.01 -12.57
CA ASN A 49 19.95 -11.24 -12.84
C ASN A 49 20.86 -11.88 -13.91
N GLY A 50 20.24 -12.48 -14.95
CA GLY A 50 20.94 -13.18 -16.03
C GLY A 50 21.38 -14.61 -15.70
N GLN A 51 21.17 -15.10 -14.48
CA GLN A 51 21.45 -16.48 -14.09
C GLN A 51 20.20 -17.36 -14.17
N ARG A 52 20.35 -18.55 -14.74
CA ARG A 52 19.28 -19.54 -14.87
C ARG A 52 18.95 -20.16 -13.52
N VAL A 53 17.66 -20.31 -13.23
CA VAL A 53 17.12 -20.95 -12.03
C VAL A 53 16.20 -22.08 -12.46
N GLU A 54 16.43 -23.26 -11.89
CA GLU A 54 15.57 -24.44 -12.01
C GLU A 54 15.14 -24.90 -10.62
N GLU A 55 13.84 -25.13 -10.42
CA GLU A 55 13.29 -25.52 -9.13
C GLU A 55 12.10 -26.46 -9.29
N SER A 56 12.04 -27.50 -8.47
CA SER A 56 10.99 -28.55 -8.53
C SER A 56 10.32 -28.81 -7.18
N LYS A 57 10.82 -28.22 -6.09
CA LYS A 57 10.39 -28.48 -4.72
C LYS A 57 9.79 -27.27 -4.01
N VAL A 58 9.75 -26.12 -4.69
CA VAL A 58 9.15 -24.91 -4.11
C VAL A 58 7.66 -25.05 -3.95
N ASP A 59 7.13 -24.56 -2.83
CA ASP A 59 5.70 -24.42 -2.61
C ASP A 59 5.12 -23.36 -3.58
N PRO A 60 4.06 -23.67 -4.36
CA PRO A 60 3.36 -22.69 -5.20
C PRO A 60 2.90 -21.41 -4.49
N ARG A 61 2.73 -21.44 -3.17
CA ARG A 61 2.35 -20.29 -2.35
C ARG A 61 3.54 -19.35 -2.09
N THR A 62 4.78 -19.79 -2.30
CA THR A 62 5.98 -18.99 -2.08
C THR A 62 5.99 -17.78 -3.00
N THR A 63 6.12 -16.60 -2.40
CA THR A 63 6.23 -15.34 -3.14
C THR A 63 7.65 -15.16 -3.69
N LEU A 64 7.78 -14.40 -4.77
CA LEU A 64 9.06 -14.08 -5.37
C LEU A 64 9.97 -13.33 -4.37
N ALA A 65 9.42 -12.48 -3.50
CA ALA A 65 10.22 -11.82 -2.47
C ALA A 65 10.85 -12.81 -1.49
N VAL A 66 10.09 -13.80 -1.02
CA VAL A 66 10.59 -14.86 -0.14
C VAL A 66 11.63 -15.71 -0.88
N TYR A 67 11.33 -16.10 -2.12
CA TYR A 67 12.25 -16.91 -2.93
C TYR A 67 13.60 -16.21 -3.16
N LEU A 68 13.58 -14.93 -3.56
CA LEU A 68 14.79 -14.14 -3.76
C LEU A 68 15.63 -14.06 -2.47
N ARG A 69 15.00 -13.77 -1.34
CA ARG A 69 15.70 -13.50 -0.07
C ARG A 69 16.18 -14.77 0.62
N ASP A 70 15.33 -15.79 0.68
CA ASP A 70 15.54 -16.96 1.54
C ASP A 70 16.13 -18.14 0.76
N HIS A 71 15.77 -18.31 -0.52
CA HIS A 71 16.31 -19.37 -1.37
C HIS A 71 17.56 -18.91 -2.13
N LEU A 72 17.49 -17.76 -2.82
CA LEU A 72 18.61 -17.25 -3.63
C LEU A 72 19.58 -16.33 -2.88
N GLN A 73 19.25 -15.93 -1.64
CA GLN A 73 20.08 -15.05 -0.81
C GLN A 73 20.32 -13.65 -1.43
N LEU A 74 19.43 -13.20 -2.31
CA LEU A 74 19.38 -11.85 -2.89
C LEU A 74 18.49 -10.96 -2.01
N LYS A 75 19.13 -10.26 -1.08
CA LYS A 75 18.46 -9.58 0.05
C LYS A 75 18.24 -8.10 -0.19
N GLY A 76 18.69 -7.55 -1.30
CA GLY A 76 18.49 -6.16 -1.69
C GLY A 76 17.01 -5.82 -1.85
N THR A 77 16.22 -6.73 -2.40
CA THR A 77 14.74 -6.63 -2.38
C THR A 77 14.24 -6.76 -0.93
N LYS A 78 13.52 -5.73 -0.44
CA LYS A 78 13.07 -5.66 0.95
C LYS A 78 11.57 -5.94 1.08
N ILE A 79 11.16 -6.47 2.23
CA ILE A 79 9.75 -6.68 2.59
C ILE A 79 9.37 -5.63 3.63
N GLY A 80 8.37 -4.79 3.33
CA GLY A 80 7.92 -3.72 4.22
C GLY A 80 6.43 -3.72 4.57
N CYS A 81 5.55 -4.32 3.75
CA CYS A 81 4.10 -4.37 4.00
C CYS A 81 3.40 -5.68 3.58
N ASN A 82 3.94 -6.42 2.59
CA ASN A 82 3.33 -7.63 2.02
C ASN A 82 1.92 -7.46 1.41
N GLU A 83 1.53 -6.23 1.07
CA GLU A 83 0.22 -5.91 0.49
C GLU A 83 0.30 -5.03 -0.78
N GLY A 84 1.52 -4.79 -1.29
CA GLY A 84 1.74 -4.04 -2.53
C GLY A 84 1.82 -2.51 -2.41
N GLY A 85 1.43 -1.93 -1.28
CA GLY A 85 1.34 -0.46 -1.12
C GLY A 85 2.64 0.31 -0.82
N CYS A 86 3.76 -0.37 -0.49
CA CYS A 86 5.00 0.34 -0.11
C CYS A 86 6.09 0.37 -1.19
N GLY A 87 6.06 -0.53 -2.17
CA GLY A 87 7.08 -0.62 -3.23
C GLY A 87 8.50 -1.00 -2.79
N ALA A 88 8.76 -1.32 -1.51
CA ALA A 88 10.10 -1.73 -1.05
C ALA A 88 10.60 -3.04 -1.68
N CYS A 89 9.65 -3.86 -2.16
CA CYS A 89 9.90 -5.15 -2.82
C CYS A 89 9.88 -5.07 -4.36
N THR A 90 9.95 -3.86 -4.94
CA THR A 90 9.86 -3.70 -6.39
C THR A 90 11.05 -4.38 -7.08
N VAL A 91 10.74 -5.17 -8.11
CA VAL A 91 11.67 -5.80 -9.04
C VAL A 91 11.21 -5.54 -10.47
N MET A 92 12.05 -5.77 -11.47
CA MET A 92 11.65 -5.76 -12.87
C MET A 92 11.42 -7.21 -13.33
N ILE A 93 10.32 -7.46 -14.03
CA ILE A 93 10.05 -8.71 -14.74
C ILE A 93 10.13 -8.40 -16.23
N SER A 94 10.80 -9.29 -16.97
CA SER A 94 10.86 -9.27 -18.42
C SER A 94 10.29 -10.57 -18.97
N ASP A 95 9.43 -10.46 -19.97
CA ASP A 95 8.84 -11.62 -20.64
C ASP A 95 8.63 -11.38 -22.13
N VAL A 96 8.22 -12.44 -22.83
CA VAL A 96 7.82 -12.38 -24.23
C VAL A 96 6.30 -12.32 -24.29
N GLU A 97 5.79 -11.31 -24.96
CA GLU A 97 4.36 -11.12 -25.15
C GLU A 97 3.80 -12.20 -26.10
N PRO A 98 2.75 -12.95 -25.72
CA PRO A 98 2.30 -14.13 -26.48
C PRO A 98 1.77 -13.89 -27.90
N LEU A 99 1.25 -12.71 -28.22
CA LEU A 99 0.65 -12.40 -29.54
C LEU A 99 1.65 -11.74 -30.50
N THR A 100 2.51 -10.87 -29.98
CA THR A 100 3.42 -10.00 -30.74
C THR A 100 4.85 -10.52 -30.75
N GLU A 101 5.16 -11.51 -29.90
CA GLU A 101 6.50 -12.07 -29.65
C GLU A 101 7.54 -11.01 -29.23
N GLN A 102 7.11 -9.82 -28.80
CA GLN A 102 7.99 -8.76 -28.34
C GLN A 102 8.39 -8.94 -26.87
N ILE A 103 9.64 -8.58 -26.55
CA ILE A 103 10.12 -8.53 -25.18
C ILE A 103 9.53 -7.30 -24.48
N ARG A 104 8.97 -7.50 -23.30
CA ARG A 104 8.43 -6.43 -22.45
C ARG A 104 9.21 -6.36 -21.15
N HIS A 105 9.30 -5.15 -20.58
CA HIS A 105 9.90 -4.91 -19.27
C HIS A 105 8.89 -4.17 -18.39
N TYR A 106 8.60 -4.68 -17.20
CA TYR A 106 7.67 -4.01 -16.29
C TYR A 106 8.06 -4.22 -14.83
N SER A 107 7.79 -3.22 -13.99
CA SER A 107 8.01 -3.32 -12.56
C SER A 107 6.86 -4.09 -11.88
N ALA A 108 7.18 -4.88 -10.85
CA ALA A 108 6.22 -5.67 -10.09
C ALA A 108 6.58 -5.71 -8.60
N ASN A 109 5.57 -5.86 -7.74
CA ASN A 109 5.79 -6.12 -6.32
C ASN A 109 6.13 -7.61 -6.11
N ALA A 110 7.37 -7.91 -5.74
CA ALA A 110 7.80 -9.29 -5.52
C ALA A 110 7.05 -9.97 -4.35
N CYS A 111 6.55 -9.19 -3.38
CA CYS A 111 5.78 -9.74 -2.24
C CYS A 111 4.39 -10.28 -2.61
N LEU A 112 3.82 -9.85 -3.75
CA LEU A 112 2.52 -10.33 -4.21
C LEU A 112 2.65 -11.34 -5.35
N THR A 113 3.80 -11.42 -5.99
CA THR A 113 4.03 -12.27 -7.17
C THR A 113 4.38 -13.69 -6.70
N PRO A 114 3.56 -14.72 -6.97
CA PRO A 114 3.97 -16.11 -6.73
C PRO A 114 5.20 -16.43 -7.57
N VAL A 115 6.16 -17.19 -7.02
CA VAL A 115 7.37 -17.56 -7.76
C VAL A 115 7.04 -18.40 -9.00
N CYS A 116 5.98 -19.20 -8.95
CA CYS A 116 5.51 -19.96 -10.11
C CYS A 116 5.02 -19.06 -11.27
N ALA A 117 4.62 -17.82 -11.00
CA ALA A 117 4.18 -16.87 -12.02
C ALA A 117 5.32 -16.29 -12.88
N VAL A 118 6.58 -16.58 -12.53
CA VAL A 118 7.75 -16.17 -13.32
C VAL A 118 8.32 -17.30 -14.18
N PHE A 119 7.60 -18.42 -14.33
CA PHE A 119 7.96 -19.48 -15.30
C PHE A 119 8.16 -18.90 -16.71
N GLY A 120 9.31 -19.19 -17.31
CA GLY A 120 9.71 -18.70 -18.63
C GLY A 120 10.03 -17.21 -18.70
N LYS A 121 10.25 -16.53 -17.57
CA LYS A 121 10.52 -15.08 -17.48
C LYS A 121 11.90 -14.78 -16.92
N ALA A 122 12.32 -13.51 -17.03
CA ALA A 122 13.53 -13.00 -16.42
C ALA A 122 13.20 -11.95 -15.35
N VAL A 123 13.76 -12.12 -14.15
CA VAL A 123 13.65 -11.20 -13.03
C VAL A 123 14.97 -10.43 -12.87
N THR A 124 14.89 -9.12 -12.72
CA THR A 124 16.02 -8.26 -12.35
C THR A 124 15.75 -7.63 -11.00
N THR A 125 16.68 -7.81 -10.07
CA THR A 125 16.68 -7.18 -8.74
C THR A 125 17.68 -6.02 -8.68
N VAL A 126 17.75 -5.31 -7.55
CA VAL A 126 18.68 -4.20 -7.37
C VAL A 126 20.14 -4.63 -7.53
N GLU A 127 20.47 -5.85 -7.13
CA GLU A 127 21.79 -6.46 -7.30
C GLU A 127 22.11 -6.76 -8.77
N GLY A 128 21.10 -7.03 -9.61
CA GLY A 128 21.28 -7.26 -11.04
C GLY A 128 21.56 -5.98 -11.83
N VAL A 129 21.11 -4.83 -11.31
CA VAL A 129 21.34 -3.52 -11.94
C VAL A 129 22.82 -3.13 -11.88
N GLY A 130 23.50 -3.49 -10.78
CA GLY A 130 24.93 -3.25 -10.60
C GLY A 130 25.31 -3.01 -9.14
N GLY A 131 26.61 -2.97 -8.88
CA GLY A 131 27.19 -2.76 -7.55
C GLY A 131 28.48 -3.53 -7.31
N PRO A 132 29.32 -3.12 -6.34
CA PRO A 132 30.58 -3.76 -5.99
C PRO A 132 30.55 -5.29 -5.90
N ASP A 133 29.50 -5.84 -5.29
CA ASP A 133 29.35 -7.28 -5.03
C ASP A 133 28.49 -8.01 -6.09
N SER A 134 28.10 -7.32 -7.16
CA SER A 134 27.31 -7.89 -8.25
C SER A 134 28.17 -8.42 -9.41
N LEU A 135 27.55 -9.15 -10.34
CA LEU A 135 28.19 -9.52 -11.61
C LEU A 135 28.64 -8.29 -12.41
N ASN A 136 27.86 -7.22 -12.35
CA ASN A 136 28.21 -5.92 -12.92
C ASN A 136 28.81 -5.00 -11.85
N LYS A 137 30.13 -5.11 -11.67
CA LYS A 137 30.88 -4.34 -10.64
C LYS A 137 30.76 -2.82 -10.73
N LYS A 138 30.13 -2.28 -11.78
CA LYS A 138 29.87 -0.85 -11.95
C LYS A 138 28.53 -0.48 -11.29
N ILE A 139 28.52 0.66 -10.62
CA ILE A 139 27.28 1.25 -10.10
C ILE A 139 26.50 1.85 -11.28
N HIS A 140 25.21 1.54 -11.35
CA HIS A 140 24.34 2.07 -12.39
C HIS A 140 24.03 3.56 -12.16
N PRO A 141 23.85 4.39 -13.21
CA PRO A 141 23.56 5.83 -13.05
C PRO A 141 22.39 6.15 -12.10
N VAL A 142 21.31 5.34 -12.10
CA VAL A 142 20.20 5.52 -11.14
C VAL A 142 20.66 5.35 -9.69
N GLN A 143 21.48 4.33 -9.42
CA GLN A 143 22.01 4.06 -8.08
C GLN A 143 22.99 5.16 -7.64
N GLU A 144 23.84 5.61 -8.56
CA GLU A 144 24.81 6.68 -8.32
C GLU A 144 24.11 8.01 -8.00
N ARG A 145 23.22 8.48 -8.89
CA ARG A 145 22.55 9.77 -8.73
C ARG A 145 21.66 9.80 -7.49
N LEU A 146 20.95 8.71 -7.19
CA LEU A 146 20.10 8.62 -6.00
C LEU A 146 20.91 8.68 -4.69
N SER A 147 22.09 8.06 -4.67
CA SER A 147 23.00 8.15 -3.51
C SER A 147 23.58 9.56 -3.37
N LYS A 148 24.08 10.14 -4.46
CA LYS A 148 24.72 11.48 -4.48
C LYS A 148 23.75 12.61 -4.21
N SER A 149 22.46 12.46 -4.50
CA SER A 149 21.42 13.45 -4.21
C SER A 149 20.96 13.47 -2.75
N HIS A 150 21.52 12.60 -1.90
CA HIS A 150 21.00 12.33 -0.56
C HIS A 150 19.57 11.77 -0.58
N GLY A 151 19.19 11.10 -1.68
CA GLY A 151 17.90 10.43 -1.86
C GLY A 151 17.73 9.17 -1.02
N SER A 152 18.71 8.82 -0.18
CA SER A 152 18.66 7.68 0.73
C SER A 152 19.12 8.06 2.14
N GLN A 153 18.25 7.86 3.13
CA GLN A 153 18.57 7.97 4.56
C GLN A 153 18.68 6.59 5.20
N CYS A 154 17.58 6.03 5.76
CA CYS A 154 17.62 4.70 6.40
C CYS A 154 17.93 3.55 5.42
N GLY A 155 17.69 3.77 4.12
CA GLY A 155 18.05 2.86 3.02
C GLY A 155 17.06 1.75 2.68
N TYR A 156 16.04 1.50 3.51
CA TYR A 156 15.20 0.29 3.34
C TYR A 156 14.27 0.35 2.13
N CYS A 157 13.74 1.52 1.78
CA CYS A 157 12.92 1.72 0.58
C CYS A 157 13.74 1.92 -0.71
N THR A 158 15.03 2.22 -0.57
CA THR A 158 15.89 2.70 -1.66
C THR A 158 16.00 1.69 -2.82
N PRO A 159 16.16 0.37 -2.58
CA PRO A 159 16.13 -0.62 -3.66
C PRO A 159 14.85 -0.56 -4.52
N GLY A 160 13.70 -0.36 -3.89
CA GLY A 160 12.42 -0.26 -4.58
C GLY A 160 12.34 0.95 -5.53
N PHE A 161 12.84 2.11 -5.09
CA PHE A 161 12.93 3.31 -5.92
C PHE A 161 13.91 3.14 -7.08
N VAL A 162 15.07 2.51 -6.83
CA VAL A 162 16.02 2.18 -7.90
C VAL A 162 15.36 1.31 -8.95
N MET A 163 14.66 0.24 -8.55
CA MET A 163 14.01 -0.66 -9.49
C MET A 163 12.83 -0.04 -10.24
N ALA A 164 12.10 0.87 -9.62
CA ALA A 164 11.04 1.64 -10.27
C ALA A 164 11.60 2.51 -11.41
N MET A 165 12.63 3.32 -11.11
CA MET A 165 13.27 4.18 -12.10
C MET A 165 14.02 3.39 -13.17
N TYR A 166 14.71 2.31 -12.79
CA TYR A 166 15.38 1.40 -13.72
C TYR A 166 14.38 0.81 -14.73
N SER A 167 13.25 0.30 -14.25
CA SER A 167 12.19 -0.25 -15.13
C SER A 167 11.62 0.81 -16.07
N LEU A 168 11.51 2.07 -15.64
CA LEU A 168 11.10 3.17 -16.50
C LEU A 168 12.14 3.43 -17.61
N LEU A 169 13.42 3.57 -17.27
CA LEU A 169 14.48 3.85 -18.24
C LEU A 169 14.67 2.73 -19.27
N ARG A 170 14.39 1.49 -18.90
CA ARG A 170 14.38 0.34 -19.82
C ARG A 170 13.30 0.42 -20.89
N ASN A 171 12.21 1.14 -20.63
CA ASN A 171 11.12 1.35 -21.58
C ASN A 171 11.17 2.74 -22.24
N CYS A 172 11.74 3.74 -21.56
CA CYS A 172 11.81 5.12 -22.00
C CYS A 172 13.15 5.74 -21.54
N PRO A 173 14.22 5.66 -22.36
CA PRO A 173 15.54 6.19 -22.01
C PRO A 173 15.59 7.70 -21.76
N GLN A 174 14.60 8.44 -22.27
CA GLN A 174 14.44 9.89 -22.08
C GLN A 174 13.04 10.17 -21.53
N PRO A 175 12.80 9.93 -20.23
CA PRO A 175 11.48 10.04 -19.65
C PRO A 175 11.07 11.50 -19.44
N THR A 176 9.75 11.73 -19.46
CA THR A 176 9.13 12.99 -19.01
C THR A 176 8.91 12.97 -17.48
N GLN A 177 8.69 14.16 -16.90
CA GLN A 177 8.36 14.28 -15.47
C GLN A 177 7.13 13.43 -15.08
N ALA A 178 6.06 13.49 -15.87
CA ALA A 178 4.83 12.73 -15.58
C ALA A 178 5.04 11.20 -15.62
N GLN A 179 5.96 10.71 -16.46
CA GLN A 179 6.32 9.29 -16.49
C GLN A 179 7.15 8.88 -15.27
N ILE A 180 8.05 9.75 -14.80
CA ILE A 180 8.79 9.54 -13.55
C ILE A 180 7.81 9.48 -12.38
N ASP A 181 6.91 10.45 -12.27
CA ASP A 181 5.90 10.52 -11.20
C ASP A 181 4.99 9.28 -11.22
N ASP A 182 4.46 8.87 -12.39
CA ASP A 182 3.66 7.66 -12.55
C ASP A 182 4.44 6.40 -12.12
N SER A 183 5.74 6.33 -12.44
CA SER A 183 6.57 5.15 -12.15
C SER A 183 6.81 4.89 -10.66
N ILE A 184 6.77 5.94 -9.83
CA ILE A 184 7.04 5.86 -8.39
C ILE A 184 5.80 5.98 -7.50
N GLN A 185 4.59 6.07 -8.07
CA GLN A 185 3.33 6.18 -7.32
C GLN A 185 3.14 5.07 -6.27
N GLY A 186 3.73 3.89 -6.50
CA GLY A 186 3.67 2.74 -5.59
C GLY A 186 4.84 2.61 -4.62
N ASN A 187 5.71 3.61 -4.50
CA ASN A 187 6.88 3.58 -3.62
C ASN A 187 6.72 4.57 -2.46
N LEU A 188 6.82 4.07 -1.23
CA LEU A 188 6.75 4.90 -0.02
C LEU A 188 8.13 5.15 0.59
N CYS A 189 8.39 6.39 0.96
CA CYS A 189 9.52 6.78 1.79
C CYS A 189 9.06 7.55 3.03
N ARG A 190 9.50 7.11 4.22
CA ARG A 190 9.19 7.77 5.49
C ARG A 190 10.26 8.80 5.91
N CYS A 191 11.44 8.76 5.32
CA CYS A 191 12.61 9.53 5.79
C CYS A 191 12.89 10.81 4.98
N THR A 192 12.86 10.73 3.65
CA THR A 192 13.48 11.75 2.78
C THR A 192 12.57 12.92 2.41
N GLY A 193 11.26 12.78 2.61
CA GLY A 193 10.27 13.72 2.09
C GLY A 193 10.21 13.78 0.56
N TYR A 194 10.71 12.74 -0.13
CA TYR A 194 10.75 12.56 -1.60
C TYR A 194 11.58 13.58 -2.40
N ARG A 195 11.73 14.83 -1.93
CA ARG A 195 12.46 15.91 -2.61
C ARG A 195 13.80 15.47 -3.23
N PRO A 196 14.77 14.89 -2.48
CA PRO A 196 16.05 14.49 -3.07
C PRO A 196 15.97 13.26 -4.00
N ILE A 197 14.90 12.47 -3.91
CA ILE A 197 14.63 11.34 -4.83
C ILE A 197 14.19 11.89 -6.18
N LEU A 198 13.23 12.83 -6.16
CA LEU A 198 12.74 13.50 -7.37
C LEU A 198 13.86 14.30 -8.06
N GLU A 199 14.72 14.98 -7.29
CA GLU A 199 15.89 15.68 -7.83
C GLU A 199 16.84 14.73 -8.59
N ALA A 200 17.10 13.53 -8.04
CA ALA A 200 17.89 12.53 -8.74
C ALA A 200 17.21 12.02 -10.01
N PHE A 201 15.91 11.75 -9.97
CA PHE A 201 15.20 11.16 -11.11
C PHE A 201 14.95 12.17 -12.22
N TYR A 202 14.62 13.42 -11.89
CA TYR A 202 14.45 14.49 -12.87
C TYR A 202 15.74 14.86 -13.59
N SER A 203 16.91 14.52 -13.03
CA SER A 203 18.19 14.65 -13.75
C SER A 203 18.31 13.77 -15.01
N PHE A 204 17.42 12.77 -15.19
CA PHE A 204 17.33 11.97 -16.41
C PHE A 204 16.43 12.59 -17.50
N ILE A 205 15.73 13.69 -17.19
CA ILE A 205 14.93 14.43 -18.18
C ILE A 205 15.89 15.21 -19.10
N PRO A 206 15.75 15.11 -20.44
CA PRO A 206 16.56 15.91 -21.36
C PRO A 206 16.41 17.41 -21.12
N PRO A 207 17.47 18.23 -21.24
CA PRO A 207 17.39 19.69 -21.09
C PRO A 207 16.36 20.36 -22.02
N SER A 208 16.10 19.78 -23.20
CA SER A 208 15.09 20.26 -24.14
C SER A 208 13.64 20.07 -23.66
N GLN A 209 13.42 19.19 -22.68
CA GLN A 209 12.10 18.88 -22.10
C GLN A 209 12.00 19.32 -20.64
N SER A 210 13.07 19.85 -20.04
CA SER A 210 13.06 20.33 -18.67
C SER A 210 12.22 21.60 -18.57
N GLN A 211 11.05 21.53 -17.95
CA GLN A 211 10.26 22.70 -17.57
C GLN A 211 10.89 23.48 -16.39
N SER A 212 12.13 23.15 -15.99
CA SER A 212 12.86 23.80 -14.90
C SER A 212 13.41 25.19 -15.25
N GLY A 213 13.02 25.76 -16.38
CA GLY A 213 13.09 27.20 -16.57
C GLY A 213 11.86 27.85 -15.96
N LEU A 214 12.00 28.55 -14.83
CA LEU A 214 11.15 29.71 -14.61
C LEU A 214 11.18 30.52 -15.92
N PRO A 215 10.03 30.90 -16.52
CA PRO A 215 10.07 31.86 -17.61
C PRO A 215 10.90 33.06 -17.14
N ASP A 216 11.79 33.55 -18.00
CA ASP A 216 12.68 34.67 -17.68
C ASP A 216 11.87 35.77 -16.97
N GLY A 217 12.13 35.98 -15.67
CA GLY A 217 11.45 37.01 -14.87
C GLY A 217 10.57 36.57 -13.70
N CYS A 218 10.36 35.27 -13.43
CA CYS A 218 9.53 34.80 -12.30
C CYS A 218 10.29 34.54 -10.98
N CYS A 219 11.29 35.36 -10.64
CA CYS A 219 11.81 35.35 -9.27
C CYS A 219 10.73 35.91 -8.32
N GLY A 220 10.51 35.26 -7.16
CA GLY A 220 9.55 35.72 -6.13
C GLY A 220 9.85 37.10 -5.55
N GLN A 221 10.96 37.72 -5.95
CA GLN A 221 11.30 39.11 -5.66
C GLN A 221 10.76 40.13 -6.67
N GLY A 222 10.00 39.70 -7.70
CA GLY A 222 9.37 40.60 -8.67
C GLY A 222 10.41 41.47 -9.40
N ASP A 223 10.29 42.79 -9.29
CA ASP A 223 11.20 43.76 -9.91
C ASP A 223 12.56 43.89 -9.19
N ALA A 224 12.67 43.38 -7.96
CA ALA A 224 13.95 43.25 -7.25
C ALA A 224 14.74 42.00 -7.69
N CYS A 225 14.27 41.26 -8.69
CA CYS A 225 15.02 40.17 -9.30
C CYS A 225 16.34 40.70 -9.87
N CYS A 226 17.46 40.13 -9.41
CA CYS A 226 18.80 40.47 -9.92
C CYS A 226 18.98 40.28 -11.44
N LYS A 227 18.08 39.53 -12.09
CA LYS A 227 18.05 39.38 -13.56
C LYS A 227 17.30 40.51 -14.30
N LYS A 228 16.49 41.33 -13.60
CA LYS A 228 15.73 42.44 -14.20
C LYS A 228 16.42 43.80 -14.08
N SER A 229 17.41 43.93 -13.18
CA SER A 229 18.17 45.16 -13.00
C SER A 229 19.33 45.24 -14.00
N ALA A 230 19.04 45.64 -15.24
CA ALA A 230 20.05 45.96 -16.24
C ALA A 230 20.85 47.21 -15.79
N GLY A 231 21.91 47.02 -14.99
CA GLY A 231 22.75 48.15 -14.57
C GLY A 231 23.57 47.96 -13.30
N ARG A 232 23.38 46.90 -12.51
CA ARG A 232 24.39 46.46 -11.55
C ARG A 232 25.01 45.20 -12.11
N ALA A 233 26.28 45.30 -12.51
CA ALA A 233 27.12 44.13 -12.68
C ALA A 233 26.86 43.24 -11.45
N CYS A 234 26.37 42.03 -11.68
CA CYS A 234 26.37 41.01 -10.66
C CYS A 234 27.85 40.83 -10.31
N GLY A 235 28.30 41.48 -9.24
CA GLY A 235 29.64 41.29 -8.71
C GLY A 235 29.85 39.81 -8.38
N GLU A 236 31.05 39.50 -7.93
CA GLU A 236 31.58 38.16 -7.62
C GLU A 236 30.65 37.22 -6.81
N ASP A 237 29.51 37.70 -6.28
CA ASP A 237 28.48 36.97 -5.55
C ASP A 237 27.61 36.02 -6.39
N THR A 238 27.45 36.21 -7.71
CA THR A 238 26.76 35.19 -8.54
C THR A 238 27.55 33.88 -8.63
N HIS A 239 28.88 33.94 -8.48
CA HIS A 239 29.73 32.76 -8.30
C HIS A 239 29.57 32.08 -6.93
N GLN A 240 29.08 32.79 -5.90
CA GLN A 240 28.83 32.19 -4.58
C GLN A 240 27.56 31.33 -4.58
N LEU A 241 26.48 31.78 -5.22
CA LEU A 241 25.23 31.01 -5.33
C LEU A 241 25.38 29.73 -6.19
N THR A 242 26.27 29.74 -7.19
CA THR A 242 26.58 28.53 -7.97
C THR A 242 27.41 27.50 -7.20
N LYS A 243 28.07 27.89 -6.09
CA LYS A 243 28.83 26.99 -5.21
C LYS A 243 27.98 26.28 -4.15
N MET A 244 26.85 26.87 -3.75
CA MET A 244 25.97 26.31 -2.71
C MET A 244 24.99 25.25 -3.25
N LYS A 245 25.51 24.14 -3.81
CA LYS A 245 24.69 22.97 -4.19
C LYS A 245 24.95 21.83 -3.21
N LEU A 246 23.91 21.09 -2.84
CA LEU A 246 24.10 19.85 -2.06
C LEU A 246 24.81 18.79 -2.91
N THR A 247 24.52 18.74 -4.21
CA THR A 247 25.14 17.83 -5.16
C THR A 247 25.16 18.39 -6.57
N THR A 248 26.02 17.86 -7.44
CA THR A 248 25.92 18.03 -8.90
C THR A 248 26.03 16.68 -9.59
N PHE A 249 25.31 16.53 -10.71
CA PHE A 249 25.35 15.30 -11.51
C PHE A 249 26.32 15.37 -12.69
N ASP A 250 27.07 16.48 -12.82
CA ASP A 250 27.99 16.74 -13.95
C ASP A 250 29.06 15.66 -14.10
N ASN A 251 29.45 15.01 -12.99
CA ASN A 251 30.43 13.92 -12.94
C ASN A 251 29.80 12.53 -12.78
N CYS A 252 28.49 12.38 -13.00
CA CYS A 252 27.84 11.06 -13.02
C CYS A 252 27.88 10.49 -14.44
N ALA A 253 27.98 9.17 -14.55
CA ALA A 253 27.93 8.53 -15.86
C ALA A 253 26.57 8.82 -16.55
N PRO A 254 26.56 9.07 -17.87
CA PRO A 254 25.30 9.11 -18.62
C PRO A 254 24.64 7.73 -18.60
N TYR A 255 23.32 7.69 -18.75
CA TYR A 255 22.61 6.44 -18.98
C TYR A 255 22.89 5.95 -20.41
N ASP A 256 23.40 4.72 -20.52
CA ASP A 256 23.67 4.05 -21.79
C ASP A 256 22.82 2.77 -21.88
N PRO A 257 21.71 2.78 -22.63
CA PRO A 257 20.82 1.63 -22.73
C PRO A 257 21.45 0.40 -23.40
N THR A 258 22.61 0.54 -24.06
CA THR A 258 23.30 -0.58 -24.72
C THR A 258 24.08 -1.47 -23.75
N GLN A 259 24.34 -0.99 -22.54
CA GLN A 259 25.08 -1.70 -21.49
C GLN A 259 24.18 -2.45 -20.51
N GLU A 260 22.88 -2.48 -20.79
CA GLU A 260 21.89 -3.12 -19.95
C GLU A 260 21.97 -4.65 -20.01
N LEU A 261 21.49 -5.31 -18.96
CA LEU A 261 21.34 -6.77 -18.96
C LEU A 261 20.48 -7.20 -20.16
N ILE A 262 21.10 -8.01 -21.03
CA ILE A 262 20.41 -8.62 -22.17
C ILE A 262 19.29 -9.54 -21.70
N PHE A 263 18.24 -9.65 -22.51
CA PHE A 263 17.23 -10.67 -22.27
C PHE A 263 17.86 -12.07 -22.47
N PRO A 264 17.66 -13.03 -21.55
CA PRO A 264 18.30 -14.34 -21.64
C PRO A 264 17.96 -15.05 -22.98
N PRO A 265 18.96 -15.33 -23.84
CA PRO A 265 18.70 -15.92 -25.16
C PRO A 265 18.01 -17.30 -25.10
N GLU A 266 18.28 -18.07 -24.04
CA GLU A 266 17.65 -19.38 -23.80
C GLU A 266 16.12 -19.29 -23.74
N LEU A 267 15.58 -18.21 -23.15
CA LEU A 267 14.12 -18.00 -23.06
C LEU A 267 13.48 -17.86 -24.46
N LEU A 268 14.21 -17.28 -25.42
CA LEU A 268 13.76 -17.15 -26.81
C LEU A 268 13.94 -18.46 -27.59
N LEU A 269 15.10 -19.11 -27.43
CA LEU A 269 15.44 -20.33 -28.18
C LEU A 269 14.51 -21.49 -27.87
N HIS A 270 14.15 -21.67 -26.60
CA HIS A 270 13.27 -22.76 -26.15
C HIS A 270 11.80 -22.37 -26.10
N LYS A 271 11.46 -21.12 -26.40
CA LYS A 271 10.09 -20.58 -26.34
C LYS A 271 9.37 -20.94 -25.03
N TRP A 272 10.04 -20.81 -23.89
CA TRP A 272 9.48 -21.15 -22.57
C TRP A 272 8.18 -20.37 -22.25
N ASN A 273 7.93 -19.25 -22.92
CA ASN A 273 6.68 -18.48 -22.83
C ASN A 273 5.47 -19.18 -23.48
N ALA A 274 5.69 -20.20 -24.33
CA ALA A 274 4.68 -20.98 -25.02
C ALA A 274 4.57 -22.43 -24.51
N VAL A 275 5.36 -22.78 -23.49
CA VAL A 275 5.36 -24.11 -22.85
C VAL A 275 4.35 -24.10 -21.70
N SER A 276 3.44 -25.08 -21.70
CA SER A 276 2.50 -25.29 -20.60
C SER A 276 3.21 -25.79 -19.33
N PHE A 277 2.93 -25.17 -18.18
CA PHE A 277 3.63 -25.46 -16.92
C PHE A 277 2.70 -25.86 -15.77
N CYS A 278 3.04 -26.94 -15.07
CA CYS A 278 2.36 -27.41 -13.87
C CYS A 278 3.37 -27.60 -12.73
N LEU A 279 3.00 -27.30 -11.49
CA LEU A 279 3.76 -27.69 -10.31
C LEU A 279 2.83 -28.11 -9.19
N GLU A 280 3.08 -29.26 -8.58
CA GLU A 280 2.33 -29.75 -7.41
C GLU A 280 3.27 -29.89 -6.21
N ARG A 281 2.92 -29.22 -5.10
CA ARG A 281 3.65 -29.32 -3.84
C ARG A 281 2.72 -29.07 -2.67
N ASP A 282 2.87 -29.86 -1.60
CA ASP A 282 2.16 -29.68 -0.33
C ASP A 282 0.63 -29.49 -0.47
N GLY A 283 0.03 -30.24 -1.39
CA GLY A 283 -1.42 -30.21 -1.67
C GLY A 283 -1.89 -29.02 -2.52
N VAL A 284 -0.96 -28.20 -3.04
CA VAL A 284 -1.26 -27.06 -3.92
C VAL A 284 -0.79 -27.37 -5.33
N ARG A 285 -1.66 -27.15 -6.32
CA ARG A 285 -1.39 -27.26 -7.76
C ARG A 285 -1.35 -25.88 -8.40
N TRP A 286 -0.24 -25.55 -9.04
CA TRP A 286 -0.10 -24.41 -9.93
C TRP A 286 -0.21 -24.87 -11.38
N LEU A 287 -1.11 -24.28 -12.16
CA LEU A 287 -1.40 -24.67 -13.53
C LEU A 287 -1.32 -23.44 -14.44
N GLN A 288 -0.50 -23.48 -15.47
CA GLN A 288 -0.27 -22.38 -16.39
C GLN A 288 -0.53 -22.84 -17.84
N PRO A 289 -1.79 -22.73 -18.32
CA PRO A 289 -2.15 -23.08 -19.70
C PRO A 289 -1.61 -22.07 -20.72
N THR A 290 -1.41 -22.53 -21.94
CA THR A 290 -0.94 -21.70 -23.07
C THR A 290 -1.98 -21.55 -24.19
N THR A 291 -3.11 -22.25 -24.09
CA THR A 291 -4.24 -22.15 -25.02
C THR A 291 -5.55 -21.92 -24.30
N LEU A 292 -6.51 -21.29 -24.97
CA LEU A 292 -7.85 -21.10 -24.42
C LEU A 292 -8.55 -22.43 -24.13
N GLN A 293 -8.40 -23.43 -24.99
CA GLN A 293 -9.01 -24.75 -24.78
C GLN A 293 -8.50 -25.42 -23.49
N GLN A 294 -7.18 -25.38 -23.24
CA GLN A 294 -6.63 -25.88 -21.98
C GLN A 294 -7.19 -25.12 -20.78
N LEU A 295 -7.28 -23.78 -20.86
CA LEU A 295 -7.83 -22.97 -19.77
C LEU A 295 -9.30 -23.33 -19.45
N LEU A 296 -10.12 -23.52 -20.48
CA LEU A 296 -11.52 -23.90 -20.31
C LEU A 296 -11.67 -25.32 -19.74
N ALA A 297 -10.87 -26.28 -20.23
CA ALA A 297 -10.83 -27.65 -19.69
C ALA A 297 -10.42 -27.66 -18.20
N LEU A 298 -9.44 -26.85 -17.82
CA LEU A 298 -9.04 -26.67 -16.42
C LEU A 298 -10.15 -26.07 -15.57
N LYS A 299 -10.91 -25.11 -16.09
CA LYS A 299 -12.03 -24.51 -15.37
C LYS A 299 -13.21 -25.46 -15.23
N LYS A 300 -13.42 -26.37 -16.18
CA LYS A 300 -14.39 -27.47 -16.06
C LYS A 300 -13.95 -28.50 -15.01
N ALA A 301 -12.69 -28.92 -15.03
CA ALA A 301 -12.14 -29.90 -14.08
C ALA A 301 -12.02 -29.32 -12.66
N PHE A 302 -11.67 -28.03 -12.55
CA PHE A 302 -11.49 -27.31 -11.30
C PHE A 302 -12.36 -26.03 -11.28
N PRO A 303 -13.69 -26.18 -11.13
CA PRO A 303 -14.62 -25.03 -11.14
C PRO A 303 -14.35 -24.05 -10.00
N HIS A 304 -13.80 -24.52 -8.88
CA HIS A 304 -13.38 -23.64 -7.78
C HIS A 304 -11.89 -23.27 -7.79
N GLY A 305 -11.14 -23.72 -8.80
CA GLY A 305 -9.75 -23.30 -9.02
C GLY A 305 -9.65 -21.79 -9.18
N ARG A 306 -8.72 -21.16 -8.45
CA ARG A 306 -8.56 -19.71 -8.40
C ARG A 306 -7.74 -19.25 -9.61
N LEU A 307 -8.32 -18.37 -10.43
CA LEU A 307 -7.58 -17.71 -11.50
C LEU A 307 -6.66 -16.62 -10.92
N ILE A 308 -5.37 -16.68 -11.26
CA ILE A 308 -4.34 -15.75 -10.79
C ILE A 308 -3.73 -15.04 -12.00
N SER A 309 -4.13 -13.79 -12.21
CA SER A 309 -3.46 -12.90 -13.17
C SER A 309 -2.39 -12.04 -12.49
N GLY A 310 -2.80 -11.05 -11.69
CA GLY A 310 -1.88 -10.19 -10.94
C GLY A 310 -1.65 -10.58 -9.48
N ASN A 311 -2.43 -11.52 -8.96
CA ASN A 311 -2.48 -11.96 -7.56
C ASN A 311 -2.74 -10.86 -6.50
N SER A 312 -3.01 -9.62 -6.89
CA SER A 312 -3.12 -8.47 -5.99
C SER A 312 -4.30 -8.51 -5.02
N GLU A 313 -5.27 -9.40 -5.22
CA GLU A 313 -6.38 -9.64 -4.30
C GLU A 313 -6.19 -10.96 -3.54
N LEU A 314 -5.94 -12.06 -4.26
CA LEU A 314 -5.77 -13.38 -3.66
C LEU A 314 -4.57 -13.43 -2.69
N ALA A 315 -3.48 -12.71 -2.98
CA ALA A 315 -2.35 -12.59 -2.04
C ALA A 315 -2.79 -12.02 -0.69
N ILE A 316 -3.70 -11.04 -0.68
CA ILE A 316 -4.23 -10.45 0.55
C ILE A 316 -5.08 -11.48 1.31
N GLU A 317 -5.92 -12.23 0.61
CA GLU A 317 -6.71 -13.31 1.22
C GLU A 317 -5.82 -14.40 1.82
N LEU A 318 -4.77 -14.84 1.11
CA LEU A 318 -3.83 -15.84 1.60
C LEU A 318 -3.02 -15.34 2.80
N LYS A 319 -2.54 -14.10 2.74
CA LYS A 319 -1.59 -13.54 3.71
C LYS A 319 -2.24 -13.10 5.02
N PHE A 320 -3.47 -12.59 4.95
CA PHE A 320 -4.18 -11.97 6.07
C PHE A 320 -5.46 -12.69 6.49
N ARG A 321 -6.05 -13.54 5.62
CA ARG A 321 -7.21 -14.38 5.98
C ARG A 321 -6.87 -15.87 6.04
N PHE A 322 -5.65 -16.24 5.65
CA PHE A 322 -5.16 -17.62 5.69
C PHE A 322 -6.10 -18.62 5.01
N ILE A 323 -6.72 -18.22 3.88
CA ILE A 323 -7.60 -19.11 3.12
C ILE A 323 -6.80 -20.27 2.52
N ASP A 324 -7.45 -21.43 2.38
CA ASP A 324 -6.85 -22.57 1.69
C ASP A 324 -6.86 -22.37 0.18
N LEU A 325 -5.71 -22.66 -0.45
CA LEU A 325 -5.53 -22.68 -1.89
C LEU A 325 -5.10 -24.07 -2.32
N SER A 326 -5.98 -24.78 -3.04
CA SER A 326 -5.68 -26.11 -3.60
C SER A 326 -5.24 -26.03 -5.07
N VAL A 327 -5.91 -25.22 -5.88
CA VAL A 327 -5.63 -25.09 -7.32
C VAL A 327 -5.56 -23.61 -7.71
N ALA A 328 -4.42 -23.23 -8.27
CA ALA A 328 -4.13 -21.93 -8.84
C ALA A 328 -3.94 -22.08 -10.36
N ILE A 329 -4.68 -21.29 -11.15
CA ILE A 329 -4.60 -21.30 -12.62
C ILE A 329 -4.11 -19.91 -13.08
N ASN A 330 -2.97 -19.84 -13.76
CA ASN A 330 -2.44 -18.59 -14.30
C ASN A 330 -2.69 -18.50 -15.83
N PRO A 331 -3.62 -17.65 -16.30
CA PRO A 331 -3.99 -17.61 -17.71
C PRO A 331 -3.14 -16.64 -18.56
N LYS A 332 -2.07 -16.03 -18.02
CA LYS A 332 -1.36 -14.93 -18.71
C LYS A 332 -0.68 -15.32 -20.02
N GLN A 333 -0.41 -16.61 -20.25
CA GLN A 333 0.20 -17.09 -21.49
C GLN A 333 -0.81 -17.39 -22.60
N VAL A 334 -2.12 -17.34 -22.32
CA VAL A 334 -3.17 -17.60 -23.32
C VAL A 334 -3.32 -16.40 -24.26
N PRO A 335 -2.98 -16.53 -25.56
CA PRO A 335 -2.98 -15.40 -26.50
C PRO A 335 -4.36 -14.78 -26.73
N GLU A 336 -5.42 -15.58 -26.78
CA GLU A 336 -6.80 -15.15 -27.06
C GLU A 336 -7.34 -14.18 -25.99
N LEU A 337 -6.81 -14.26 -24.76
CA LEU A 337 -7.16 -13.33 -23.69
C LEU A 337 -6.50 -11.96 -23.86
N ARG A 338 -5.63 -11.77 -24.84
CA ARG A 338 -4.87 -10.53 -25.04
C ARG A 338 -5.27 -9.78 -26.31
N GLU A 339 -6.25 -10.30 -27.04
CA GLU A 339 -6.78 -9.71 -28.26
C GLU A 339 -7.38 -8.33 -28.04
N VAL A 340 -7.13 -7.42 -28.98
CA VAL A 340 -7.77 -6.11 -29.06
C VAL A 340 -8.34 -5.93 -30.46
N ARG A 341 -9.63 -5.63 -30.56
CA ARG A 341 -10.27 -5.34 -31.85
C ARG A 341 -11.34 -4.27 -31.72
N MET A 342 -11.46 -3.44 -32.74
CA MET A 342 -12.45 -2.38 -32.81
C MET A 342 -13.61 -2.83 -33.69
N GLN A 343 -14.84 -2.49 -33.28
CA GLN A 343 -16.04 -2.68 -34.09
C GLN A 343 -16.81 -1.36 -34.16
N GLU A 344 -16.95 -0.79 -35.35
CA GLU A 344 -17.41 0.59 -35.60
C GLU A 344 -18.70 0.96 -34.85
N ASN A 345 -19.71 0.09 -34.86
CA ASN A 345 -21.02 0.36 -34.25
C ASN A 345 -21.18 -0.16 -32.82
N ARG A 346 -20.11 -0.63 -32.19
CA ARG A 346 -20.16 -1.26 -30.86
C ARG A 346 -19.19 -0.62 -29.89
N GLY A 347 -17.91 -0.54 -30.24
CA GLY A 347 -16.86 -0.11 -29.33
C GLY A 347 -15.58 -0.93 -29.48
N LEU A 348 -14.81 -0.97 -28.41
CA LEU A 348 -13.54 -1.67 -28.34
C LEU A 348 -13.68 -2.97 -27.55
N TYR A 349 -13.32 -4.08 -28.18
CA TYR A 349 -13.11 -5.37 -27.53
C TYR A 349 -11.70 -5.37 -26.95
N VAL A 350 -11.59 -5.55 -25.63
CA VAL A 350 -10.33 -5.60 -24.92
C VAL A 350 -10.23 -6.92 -24.16
N GLY A 351 -9.24 -7.75 -24.54
CA GLY A 351 -8.93 -9.00 -23.90
C GLY A 351 -8.56 -8.83 -22.42
N MET A 352 -9.05 -9.75 -21.59
CA MET A 352 -8.93 -9.66 -20.13
C MET A 352 -7.64 -10.22 -19.52
N GLY A 353 -6.76 -10.74 -20.37
CA GLY A 353 -5.38 -11.10 -20.05
C GLY A 353 -4.42 -9.91 -20.08
N LEU A 354 -4.86 -8.74 -20.57
CA LEU A 354 -4.09 -7.50 -20.47
C LEU A 354 -4.03 -7.01 -19.01
N SER A 355 -2.88 -6.48 -18.63
CA SER A 355 -2.75 -5.73 -17.38
C SER A 355 -3.47 -4.38 -17.46
N LEU A 356 -3.73 -3.74 -16.31
CA LEU A 356 -4.35 -2.42 -16.27
C LEU A 356 -3.46 -1.36 -16.95
N THR A 357 -2.13 -1.48 -16.86
CA THR A 357 -1.20 -0.62 -17.59
C THR A 357 -1.35 -0.77 -19.10
N GLU A 358 -1.38 -2.01 -19.60
CA GLU A 358 -1.53 -2.29 -21.05
C GLU A 358 -2.90 -1.85 -21.57
N MET A 359 -3.97 -2.08 -20.80
CA MET A 359 -5.31 -1.58 -21.13
C MET A 359 -5.29 -0.06 -21.27
N ARG A 360 -4.63 0.67 -20.35
CA ARG A 360 -4.49 2.14 -20.44
C ARG A 360 -3.72 2.56 -21.70
N GLU A 361 -2.66 1.85 -22.06
CA GLU A 361 -1.86 2.14 -23.26
C GLU A 361 -2.68 1.93 -24.54
N VAL A 362 -3.41 0.82 -24.62
CA VAL A 362 -4.34 0.52 -25.72
C VAL A 362 -5.39 1.62 -25.85
N LEU A 363 -6.06 1.98 -24.75
CA LEU A 363 -7.10 3.02 -24.77
C LEU A 363 -6.52 4.38 -25.16
N ASN A 364 -5.34 4.74 -24.67
CA ASN A 364 -4.67 6.00 -25.02
C ASN A 364 -4.30 6.08 -26.51
N LYS A 365 -4.03 4.95 -27.18
CA LYS A 365 -3.84 4.92 -28.63
C LYS A 365 -5.14 5.35 -29.34
N TYR A 366 -6.26 4.72 -29.02
CA TYR A 366 -7.55 5.04 -29.63
C TYR A 366 -8.05 6.45 -29.26
N ILE A 367 -7.76 6.95 -28.05
CA ILE A 367 -8.08 8.34 -27.64
C ILE A 367 -7.41 9.38 -28.55
N LYS A 368 -6.22 9.08 -29.10
CA LYS A 368 -5.50 9.98 -30.01
C LYS A 368 -6.00 9.88 -31.45
N GLU A 369 -6.51 8.72 -31.86
CA GLU A 369 -6.92 8.42 -33.24
C GLU A 369 -8.39 8.76 -33.52
N LEU A 370 -9.26 8.66 -32.51
CA LEU A 370 -10.72 8.83 -32.66
C LEU A 370 -11.20 10.21 -32.16
N PRO A 371 -12.38 10.68 -32.63
CA PRO A 371 -13.01 11.89 -32.13
C PRO A 371 -13.20 11.88 -30.61
N GLU A 372 -13.11 13.07 -29.99
CA GLU A 372 -13.25 13.21 -28.54
C GLU A 372 -14.58 12.68 -28.01
N TRP A 373 -15.70 13.01 -28.68
CA TRP A 373 -17.03 12.55 -28.30
C TRP A 373 -17.16 11.02 -28.34
N GLN A 374 -16.37 10.31 -29.14
CA GLN A 374 -16.44 8.85 -29.28
C GLN A 374 -15.65 8.12 -28.17
N THR A 375 -14.75 8.84 -27.48
CA THR A 375 -13.77 8.28 -26.54
C THR A 375 -13.97 8.73 -25.09
N ALA A 376 -15.13 9.31 -24.75
CA ALA A 376 -15.39 9.86 -23.41
C ALA A 376 -15.25 8.81 -22.30
N ILE A 377 -15.71 7.59 -22.55
CA ILE A 377 -15.59 6.45 -21.62
C ILE A 377 -14.12 6.02 -21.50
N PHE A 378 -13.39 5.91 -22.62
CA PHE A 378 -11.96 5.53 -22.61
C PHE A 378 -11.13 6.53 -21.80
N ARG A 379 -11.38 7.84 -21.98
CA ARG A 379 -10.72 8.92 -21.23
C ARG A 379 -10.98 8.77 -19.72
N SER A 380 -12.21 8.45 -19.32
CA SER A 380 -12.58 8.26 -17.92
C SER A 380 -11.93 7.01 -17.31
N VAL A 381 -11.82 5.91 -18.06
CA VAL A 381 -11.04 4.73 -17.64
C VAL A 381 -9.57 5.08 -17.45
N CYS A 382 -8.94 5.74 -18.43
CA CYS A 382 -7.53 6.14 -18.34
C CYS A 382 -7.25 7.11 -17.19
N ALA A 383 -8.15 8.06 -16.93
CA ALA A 383 -8.06 8.98 -15.80
C ALA A 383 -8.17 8.25 -14.46
N MET A 384 -9.15 7.35 -14.33
CA MET A 384 -9.32 6.55 -13.11
C MET A 384 -8.11 5.64 -12.85
N LEU A 385 -7.55 5.02 -13.89
CA LEU A 385 -6.36 4.18 -13.79
C LEU A 385 -5.10 4.95 -13.35
N HIS A 386 -5.03 6.26 -13.53
CA HIS A 386 -3.91 7.05 -13.01
C HIS A 386 -3.89 7.09 -11.48
N TYR A 387 -5.07 7.10 -10.85
CA TYR A 387 -5.25 7.09 -9.39
C TYR A 387 -5.49 5.68 -8.81
N PHE A 388 -5.45 4.64 -9.67
CA PHE A 388 -5.64 3.26 -9.27
C PHE A 388 -4.32 2.63 -8.83
N ALA A 389 -4.17 2.39 -7.51
CA ALA A 389 -2.98 1.78 -6.92
C ALA A 389 -1.65 2.45 -7.37
N GLY A 390 -0.52 1.80 -7.12
CA GLY A 390 0.77 2.12 -7.74
C GLY A 390 1.01 1.43 -9.09
N LYS A 391 2.01 1.91 -9.85
CA LYS A 391 2.40 1.35 -11.16
C LYS A 391 2.68 -0.15 -11.13
N HIS A 392 3.37 -0.62 -10.08
CA HIS A 392 3.76 -2.02 -9.93
C HIS A 392 2.55 -2.96 -9.82
N VAL A 393 1.49 -2.51 -9.14
CA VAL A 393 0.22 -3.25 -9.05
C VAL A 393 -0.47 -3.21 -10.41
N ARG A 394 -0.56 -2.05 -11.07
CA ARG A 394 -1.22 -1.93 -12.39
C ARG A 394 -0.56 -2.74 -13.50
N ASN A 395 0.76 -2.94 -13.46
CA ASN A 395 1.48 -3.80 -14.41
C ASN A 395 1.12 -5.29 -14.25
N MET A 396 0.60 -5.68 -13.08
CA MET A 396 0.29 -7.08 -12.78
C MET A 396 -1.21 -7.36 -12.80
N ALA A 397 -2.02 -6.48 -12.20
CA ALA A 397 -3.47 -6.59 -12.09
C ALA A 397 -4.16 -6.53 -13.45
N SER A 398 -5.29 -7.22 -13.58
CA SER A 398 -6.14 -7.24 -14.77
C SER A 398 -7.54 -6.72 -14.47
N ALA A 399 -8.23 -6.21 -15.50
CA ALA A 399 -9.61 -5.77 -15.36
C ALA A 399 -10.56 -6.94 -15.02
N ALA A 400 -10.30 -8.15 -15.51
CA ALA A 400 -11.09 -9.33 -15.14
C ALA A 400 -10.97 -9.64 -13.65
N GLY A 401 -9.76 -9.56 -13.09
CA GLY A 401 -9.56 -9.70 -11.65
C GLY A 401 -10.35 -8.66 -10.87
N ASN A 402 -10.34 -7.40 -11.31
CA ASN A 402 -11.10 -6.30 -10.68
C ASN A 402 -12.63 -6.54 -10.74
N ILE A 403 -13.16 -6.95 -11.89
CA ILE A 403 -14.58 -7.24 -12.10
C ILE A 403 -15.00 -8.46 -11.27
N ALA A 404 -14.27 -9.58 -11.37
CA ALA A 404 -14.58 -10.83 -10.68
C ALA A 404 -14.50 -10.70 -9.16
N THR A 405 -13.60 -9.88 -8.64
CA THR A 405 -13.50 -9.58 -7.20
C THR A 405 -14.75 -8.88 -6.67
N ALA A 406 -15.45 -8.11 -7.52
CA ALA A 406 -16.69 -7.40 -7.16
C ALA A 406 -16.58 -6.61 -5.85
N SER A 407 -15.45 -5.92 -5.66
CA SER A 407 -15.23 -5.10 -4.48
C SER A 407 -16.23 -3.92 -4.48
N PRO A 408 -16.90 -3.61 -3.35
CA PRO A 408 -17.86 -2.51 -3.28
C PRO A 408 -17.26 -1.13 -3.56
N ILE A 409 -15.94 -1.02 -3.43
CA ILE A 409 -15.11 0.18 -3.59
C ILE A 409 -14.25 0.10 -4.86
N SER A 410 -14.57 -0.79 -5.80
CA SER A 410 -13.87 -0.84 -7.09
C SER A 410 -14.03 0.50 -7.82
N ASP A 411 -12.92 1.07 -8.28
CA ASP A 411 -12.90 2.30 -9.05
C ASP A 411 -13.43 2.14 -10.48
N LEU A 412 -13.34 0.94 -11.06
CA LEU A 412 -13.72 0.68 -12.46
C LEU A 412 -15.16 0.17 -12.60
N ASN A 413 -15.68 -0.56 -11.61
CA ASN A 413 -17.05 -1.11 -11.68
C ASN A 413 -18.14 -0.05 -11.87
N PRO A 414 -18.09 1.14 -11.22
CA PRO A 414 -19.03 2.22 -11.51
C PRO A 414 -18.98 2.65 -12.97
N ILE A 415 -17.79 2.71 -13.57
CA ILE A 415 -17.62 3.08 -14.98
C ILE A 415 -18.29 2.05 -15.88
N TRP A 416 -18.11 0.75 -15.60
CA TRP A 416 -18.72 -0.32 -16.38
C TRP A 416 -20.25 -0.29 -16.32
N LEU A 417 -20.83 -0.06 -15.13
CA LEU A 417 -22.28 0.09 -14.93
C LEU A 417 -22.82 1.32 -15.67
N ALA A 418 -22.21 2.48 -15.48
CA ALA A 418 -22.68 3.73 -16.06
C ALA A 418 -22.51 3.77 -17.60
N SER A 419 -21.50 3.09 -18.14
CA SER A 419 -21.27 3.01 -19.60
C SER A 419 -22.12 1.95 -20.30
N GLY A 420 -22.67 0.98 -19.57
CA GLY A 420 -23.34 -0.17 -20.16
C GLY A 420 -22.36 -1.12 -20.87
N ALA A 421 -21.13 -1.24 -20.35
CA ALA A 421 -20.16 -2.19 -20.85
C ALA A 421 -20.67 -3.64 -20.71
N SER A 422 -20.15 -4.55 -21.53
CA SER A 422 -20.50 -5.98 -21.45
C SER A 422 -19.26 -6.85 -21.44
N VAL A 423 -19.29 -7.94 -20.67
CA VAL A 423 -18.21 -8.93 -20.64
C VAL A 423 -18.53 -10.12 -21.52
N VAL A 424 -17.50 -10.68 -22.13
CA VAL A 424 -17.58 -11.94 -22.86
C VAL A 424 -17.13 -13.04 -21.91
N LEU A 425 -18.05 -13.94 -21.57
CA LEU A 425 -17.82 -15.11 -20.73
C LEU A 425 -17.74 -16.34 -21.62
N GLU A 426 -16.83 -17.25 -21.31
CA GLU A 426 -16.66 -18.49 -22.06
C GLU A 426 -16.47 -19.66 -21.10
N SER A 427 -17.11 -20.78 -21.43
CA SER A 427 -17.00 -22.08 -20.76
C SER A 427 -16.92 -23.16 -21.83
N GLU A 428 -16.22 -24.26 -21.53
CA GLU A 428 -16.17 -25.42 -22.42
C GLU A 428 -17.56 -26.04 -22.62
N GLU A 429 -18.41 -26.05 -21.59
CA GLU A 429 -19.72 -26.70 -21.62
C GLU A 429 -20.81 -25.82 -22.24
N ARG A 430 -20.80 -24.51 -21.92
CA ARG A 430 -21.86 -23.57 -22.33
C ARG A 430 -21.52 -22.72 -23.55
N GLY A 431 -20.27 -22.77 -24.00
CA GLY A 431 -19.77 -21.90 -25.07
C GLY A 431 -19.62 -20.45 -24.64
N GLU A 432 -19.58 -19.55 -25.63
CA GLU A 432 -19.40 -18.11 -25.43
C GLU A 432 -20.75 -17.40 -25.22
N ARG A 433 -20.82 -16.52 -24.22
CA ARG A 433 -21.96 -15.60 -24.02
C ARG A 433 -21.49 -14.20 -23.65
N THR A 434 -22.18 -13.19 -24.17
CA THR A 434 -21.97 -11.78 -23.77
C THR A 434 -22.97 -11.38 -22.71
N VAL A 435 -22.51 -10.80 -21.60
CA VAL A 435 -23.34 -10.37 -20.47
C VAL A 435 -23.12 -8.88 -20.19
N PRO A 436 -24.16 -8.03 -20.18
CA PRO A 436 -24.03 -6.63 -19.78
C PRO A 436 -23.64 -6.51 -18.30
N ILE A 437 -22.83 -5.51 -17.96
CA ILE A 437 -22.58 -5.10 -16.58
C ILE A 437 -23.66 -4.07 -16.22
N ASP A 438 -24.79 -4.56 -15.73
CA ASP A 438 -25.94 -3.79 -15.25
C ASP A 438 -26.20 -4.04 -13.75
N ASP A 439 -27.35 -3.60 -13.24
CA ASP A 439 -27.73 -3.77 -11.83
C ASP A 439 -27.94 -5.24 -11.41
N HIS A 440 -27.97 -6.18 -12.36
CA HIS A 440 -28.08 -7.61 -12.10
C HIS A 440 -26.73 -8.33 -12.14
N PHE A 441 -25.65 -7.67 -12.61
CA PHE A 441 -24.33 -8.30 -12.70
C PHE A 441 -23.69 -8.60 -11.34
N PHE A 442 -23.81 -7.67 -10.38
CA PHE A 442 -23.27 -7.79 -9.02
C PHE A 442 -24.35 -8.26 -8.04
N VAL A 443 -24.55 -9.58 -7.98
CA VAL A 443 -25.65 -10.23 -7.24
C VAL A 443 -25.49 -10.22 -5.71
N GLY A 444 -24.34 -9.84 -5.18
CA GLY A 444 -24.09 -9.78 -3.74
C GLY A 444 -22.67 -9.36 -3.39
N TYR A 445 -22.38 -9.23 -2.09
CA TYR A 445 -21.05 -8.84 -1.60
C TYR A 445 -19.98 -9.78 -2.16
N ARG A 446 -19.07 -9.25 -3.00
CA ARG A 446 -18.02 -9.99 -3.71
C ARG A 446 -18.53 -11.19 -4.54
N LYS A 447 -19.73 -11.07 -5.12
CA LYS A 447 -20.34 -12.08 -6.00
C LYS A 447 -20.79 -11.47 -7.31
N THR A 448 -20.64 -12.24 -8.39
CA THR A 448 -21.05 -11.88 -9.75
C THR A 448 -21.93 -12.96 -10.37
N VAL A 449 -22.51 -12.69 -11.54
CA VAL A 449 -23.25 -13.67 -12.36
C VAL A 449 -22.37 -14.70 -13.08
N VAL A 450 -21.04 -14.55 -13.02
CA VAL A 450 -20.08 -15.45 -13.64
C VAL A 450 -20.12 -16.80 -12.94
N GLN A 451 -20.31 -17.87 -13.72
CA GLN A 451 -20.39 -19.24 -13.21
C GLN A 451 -19.01 -19.78 -12.85
N ALA A 452 -18.96 -20.84 -12.03
CA ALA A 452 -17.70 -21.35 -11.48
C ALA A 452 -16.73 -21.86 -12.57
N ASP A 453 -17.23 -22.46 -13.64
CA ASP A 453 -16.46 -22.96 -14.79
C ASP A 453 -16.29 -21.92 -15.92
N GLU A 454 -16.77 -20.69 -15.76
CA GLU A 454 -16.60 -19.61 -16.74
C GLU A 454 -15.28 -18.84 -16.56
N VAL A 455 -14.77 -18.34 -17.68
CA VAL A 455 -13.68 -17.37 -17.75
C VAL A 455 -14.20 -16.06 -18.32
N ILE A 456 -13.79 -14.93 -17.73
CA ILE A 456 -14.01 -13.61 -18.33
C ILE A 456 -12.95 -13.42 -19.43
N LYS A 457 -13.33 -13.62 -20.69
CA LYS A 457 -12.45 -13.57 -21.87
C LYS A 457 -12.08 -12.14 -22.25
N ALA A 458 -13.06 -11.25 -22.29
CA ALA A 458 -12.90 -9.87 -22.73
C ALA A 458 -13.99 -8.95 -22.18
N ILE A 459 -13.82 -7.64 -22.38
CA ILE A 459 -14.87 -6.62 -22.22
C ILE A 459 -15.07 -5.87 -23.53
N TRP A 460 -16.33 -5.58 -23.82
CA TRP A 460 -16.72 -4.56 -24.78
C TRP A 460 -16.90 -3.24 -24.06
N ILE A 461 -15.98 -2.31 -24.31
CA ILE A 461 -16.08 -0.92 -23.85
C ILE A 461 -16.77 -0.14 -24.96
N PRO A 462 -18.00 0.35 -24.75
CA PRO A 462 -18.77 0.96 -25.81
C PRO A 462 -18.18 2.32 -26.22
N PHE A 463 -18.39 2.69 -27.48
CA PHE A 463 -18.19 4.07 -27.90
C PHE A 463 -19.25 4.97 -27.27
N SER A 464 -18.85 6.18 -26.87
CA SER A 464 -19.81 7.21 -26.50
C SER A 464 -20.46 7.82 -27.75
N LYS A 465 -21.71 8.25 -27.63
CA LYS A 465 -22.49 8.87 -28.72
C LYS A 465 -22.21 10.37 -28.81
N PRO A 466 -22.48 11.04 -29.95
CA PRO A 466 -22.29 12.48 -30.10
C PRO A 466 -23.06 13.32 -29.05
N THR A 467 -24.26 12.87 -28.66
CA THR A 467 -25.10 13.54 -27.65
C THR A 467 -24.91 12.99 -26.24
N GLN A 468 -23.83 12.22 -25.99
CA GLN A 468 -23.55 11.60 -24.70
C GLN A 468 -22.36 12.23 -24.00
N LEU A 469 -22.54 12.57 -22.73
CA LEU A 469 -21.48 13.07 -21.85
C LEU A 469 -21.22 12.06 -20.73
N PHE A 470 -19.94 11.86 -20.40
CA PHE A 470 -19.51 10.84 -19.45
C PHE A 470 -18.34 11.33 -18.58
N ARG A 471 -18.45 11.15 -17.26
CA ARG A 471 -17.36 11.43 -16.29
C ARG A 471 -17.40 10.46 -15.12
N ALA A 472 -16.22 10.20 -14.56
CA ALA A 472 -16.04 9.45 -13.32
C ALA A 472 -15.23 10.24 -12.30
N TYR A 473 -15.47 9.98 -11.02
CA TYR A 473 -14.84 10.67 -9.89
C TYR A 473 -14.46 9.69 -8.79
N LYS A 474 -13.38 10.00 -8.08
CA LYS A 474 -12.88 9.25 -6.92
C LYS A 474 -12.52 10.21 -5.81
N GLN A 475 -12.88 9.85 -4.57
CA GLN A 475 -12.34 10.48 -3.37
C GLN A 475 -11.77 9.39 -2.46
N ALA A 476 -10.55 9.61 -1.99
CA ALA A 476 -9.83 8.76 -1.05
C ALA A 476 -9.16 9.63 0.04
N GLN A 477 -8.40 9.04 0.97
CA GLN A 477 -7.65 9.82 1.97
C GLN A 477 -6.40 10.46 1.35
N ARG A 478 -5.79 9.77 0.38
CA ARG A 478 -4.71 10.26 -0.48
C ARG A 478 -5.14 10.16 -1.95
N ARG A 479 -4.59 11.04 -2.81
CA ARG A 479 -4.92 11.05 -4.25
C ARG A 479 -4.48 9.77 -4.97
N GLU A 480 -3.21 9.40 -4.82
CA GLU A 480 -2.61 8.25 -5.49
C GLU A 480 -2.52 7.04 -4.54
N ASP A 481 -2.60 5.83 -5.11
CA ASP A 481 -2.41 4.55 -4.39
C ASP A 481 -3.22 4.44 -3.08
N ASP A 482 -4.52 4.71 -3.16
CA ASP A 482 -5.43 4.61 -2.02
C ASP A 482 -6.80 4.06 -2.42
N ILE A 483 -7.48 3.47 -1.45
CA ILE A 483 -8.82 2.91 -1.57
C ILE A 483 -9.84 4.05 -1.61
N ALA A 484 -10.80 3.98 -2.54
CA ALA A 484 -11.89 4.93 -2.59
C ALA A 484 -12.76 4.90 -1.32
N ILE A 485 -13.03 6.08 -0.77
CA ILE A 485 -14.10 6.32 0.21
C ILE A 485 -15.44 6.29 -0.53
N VAL A 486 -15.54 7.05 -1.62
CA VAL A 486 -16.63 7.00 -2.61
C VAL A 486 -16.02 7.13 -4.00
N THR A 487 -16.52 6.34 -4.93
CA THR A 487 -16.20 6.44 -6.36
C THR A 487 -17.51 6.45 -7.14
N ALA A 488 -17.58 7.19 -8.23
CA ALA A 488 -18.81 7.41 -8.97
C ALA A 488 -18.56 7.54 -10.47
N ALA A 489 -19.54 7.15 -11.27
CA ALA A 489 -19.55 7.40 -12.70
C ALA A 489 -20.94 7.85 -13.16
N PHE A 490 -20.96 8.81 -14.06
CA PHE A 490 -22.17 9.46 -14.56
C PHE A 490 -22.15 9.47 -16.09
N SER A 491 -23.28 9.11 -16.68
CA SER A 491 -23.53 9.15 -18.12
C SER A 491 -24.87 9.82 -18.37
N VAL A 492 -24.91 10.83 -19.23
CA VAL A 492 -26.16 11.41 -19.74
C VAL A 492 -26.14 11.41 -21.27
N THR A 493 -27.24 10.98 -21.89
CA THR A 493 -27.47 11.06 -23.33
C THR A 493 -28.67 11.96 -23.58
N PHE A 494 -28.56 12.88 -24.53
CA PHE A 494 -29.65 13.79 -24.90
C PHE A 494 -30.36 13.32 -26.18
N ASN A 495 -31.63 13.75 -26.32
CA ASN A 495 -32.42 13.53 -27.53
C ASN A 495 -31.86 14.31 -28.72
N GLU A 496 -31.85 13.70 -29.90
CA GLU A 496 -31.43 14.35 -31.14
C GLU A 496 -32.56 15.27 -31.66
N GLN A 497 -32.31 16.58 -31.72
CA GLN A 497 -33.28 17.58 -32.18
C GLN A 497 -32.94 18.12 -33.58
N GLY A 498 -32.57 17.24 -34.52
CA GLY A 498 -32.25 17.62 -35.90
C GLY A 498 -30.95 18.42 -36.11
N HIS A 499 -30.27 18.81 -35.03
CA HIS A 499 -28.92 19.39 -35.00
C HIS A 499 -27.97 18.44 -34.25
N HIS A 500 -26.73 18.32 -34.71
CA HIS A 500 -25.71 17.46 -34.08
C HIS A 500 -25.05 18.09 -32.83
N GLU A 501 -25.44 19.31 -32.45
CA GLU A 501 -24.84 20.06 -31.34
C GLU A 501 -25.78 20.15 -30.13
N LEU A 502 -25.22 19.87 -28.95
CA LEU A 502 -25.88 20.06 -27.67
C LEU A 502 -26.14 21.56 -27.43
N ASN A 503 -27.34 21.88 -26.95
CA ASN A 503 -27.78 23.25 -26.70
C ASN A 503 -28.62 23.34 -25.41
N PRO A 504 -28.93 24.55 -24.89
CA PRO A 504 -29.67 24.73 -23.64
C PRO A 504 -31.05 24.04 -23.56
N ASN A 505 -31.69 23.78 -24.71
CA ASN A 505 -33.00 23.16 -24.80
C ASN A 505 -32.95 21.64 -25.01
N SER A 506 -31.75 21.04 -24.97
CA SER A 506 -31.58 19.60 -25.11
C SER A 506 -32.27 18.88 -23.95
N THR A 507 -33.08 17.87 -24.27
CA THR A 507 -33.80 17.07 -23.26
C THR A 507 -33.12 15.72 -23.05
N ILE A 508 -33.17 15.24 -21.81
CA ILE A 508 -32.53 13.97 -21.43
C ILE A 508 -33.25 12.80 -22.12
N LYS A 509 -32.48 11.96 -22.81
CA LYS A 509 -32.92 10.66 -23.32
C LYS A 509 -32.67 9.56 -22.29
N GLU A 510 -31.49 9.54 -21.71
CA GLU A 510 -31.07 8.54 -20.74
C GLU A 510 -30.05 9.13 -19.78
N ILE A 511 -30.13 8.77 -18.50
CA ILE A 511 -29.13 9.11 -17.49
C ILE A 511 -28.84 7.89 -16.63
N ARG A 512 -27.56 7.60 -16.42
CA ARG A 512 -27.06 6.54 -15.54
C ARG A 512 -26.12 7.12 -14.52
N ILE A 513 -26.35 6.77 -13.26
CA ILE A 513 -25.55 7.20 -12.12
C ILE A 513 -25.14 5.94 -11.35
N ALA A 514 -23.84 5.71 -11.21
CA ALA A 514 -23.30 4.55 -10.50
C ALA A 514 -22.40 5.00 -9.35
N PHE A 515 -22.51 4.32 -8.20
CA PHE A 515 -21.69 4.56 -7.01
C PHE A 515 -21.01 3.28 -6.50
N GLY A 516 -19.76 3.43 -6.08
CA GLY A 516 -19.03 2.51 -5.19
C GLY A 516 -18.79 3.15 -3.82
N GLY A 517 -18.64 2.32 -2.78
CA GLY A 517 -18.47 2.77 -1.39
C GLY A 517 -19.75 3.16 -0.66
N MET A 518 -20.90 3.11 -1.33
CA MET A 518 -22.22 3.47 -0.78
C MET A 518 -23.12 2.27 -0.45
N ALA A 519 -22.73 1.05 -0.80
CA ALA A 519 -23.48 -0.18 -0.54
C ALA A 519 -22.51 -1.39 -0.48
N PRO A 520 -22.99 -2.59 -0.08
CA PRO A 520 -22.20 -3.83 -0.13
C PRO A 520 -21.82 -4.30 -1.55
N THR A 521 -22.36 -3.66 -2.60
CA THR A 521 -21.99 -3.87 -4.00
C THR A 521 -21.91 -2.51 -4.69
N THR A 522 -21.26 -2.44 -5.85
CA THR A 522 -21.40 -1.27 -6.73
C THR A 522 -22.83 -1.22 -7.25
N LYS A 523 -23.48 -0.05 -7.20
CA LYS A 523 -24.91 0.09 -7.53
C LYS A 523 -25.20 1.25 -8.47
N LEU A 524 -26.21 1.06 -9.32
CA LEU A 524 -26.90 2.13 -10.04
C LEU A 524 -27.91 2.83 -9.13
N ALA A 525 -28.06 4.15 -9.30
CA ALA A 525 -29.06 4.97 -8.61
C ALA A 525 -30.42 4.89 -9.34
N ILE A 526 -31.02 3.70 -9.36
CA ILE A 526 -32.20 3.39 -10.18
C ILE A 526 -33.38 4.27 -9.78
N GLU A 527 -33.60 4.45 -8.47
CA GLU A 527 -34.70 5.28 -7.98
C GLU A 527 -34.45 6.75 -8.27
N SER A 528 -33.19 7.19 -8.17
CA SER A 528 -32.82 8.60 -8.39
C SER A 528 -33.00 9.08 -9.82
N VAL A 529 -32.88 8.18 -10.81
CA VAL A 529 -33.03 8.54 -12.22
C VAL A 529 -34.45 8.42 -12.77
N LYS A 530 -35.41 7.91 -11.97
CA LYS A 530 -36.82 7.80 -12.40
C LYS A 530 -37.44 9.17 -12.65
N GLY A 531 -38.11 9.29 -13.79
CA GLY A 531 -38.82 10.50 -14.21
C GLY A 531 -37.91 11.64 -14.67
N LEU A 532 -36.63 11.37 -14.97
CA LEU A 532 -35.71 12.37 -15.52
C LEU A 532 -35.76 12.47 -17.05
N GLU A 533 -36.34 11.47 -17.73
CA GLU A 533 -36.49 11.46 -19.18
C GLU A 533 -37.32 12.67 -19.66
N ASN A 534 -36.91 13.23 -20.80
CA ASN A 534 -37.50 14.40 -21.45
C ASN A 534 -37.44 15.72 -20.65
N ARG A 535 -36.78 15.76 -19.49
CA ARG A 535 -36.49 17.01 -18.77
C ARG A 535 -35.29 17.74 -19.36
N THR A 536 -35.25 19.05 -19.16
CA THR A 536 -34.09 19.92 -19.47
C THR A 536 -33.10 19.95 -18.30
N TRP A 537 -31.86 20.35 -18.57
CA TRP A 537 -30.83 20.50 -17.55
C TRP A 537 -31.00 21.84 -16.81
N SER A 538 -31.63 21.82 -15.64
CA SER A 538 -32.01 23.03 -14.88
C SER A 538 -31.75 22.91 -13.36
N ASP A 539 -31.90 24.01 -12.61
CA ASP A 539 -31.80 24.00 -11.14
C ASP A 539 -32.81 23.05 -10.51
N GLU A 540 -34.04 22.97 -11.04
CA GLU A 540 -35.06 22.04 -10.55
C GLU A 540 -34.69 20.57 -10.81
N LEU A 541 -33.95 20.28 -11.88
CA LEU A 541 -33.36 18.96 -12.10
C LEU A 541 -32.29 18.67 -11.06
N LEU A 542 -31.40 19.63 -10.81
CA LEU A 542 -30.32 19.49 -9.84
C LEU A 542 -30.87 19.20 -8.44
N GLU A 543 -31.81 20.00 -7.96
CA GLU A 543 -32.43 19.84 -6.64
C GLU A 543 -33.13 18.48 -6.50
N ASP A 544 -33.91 18.07 -7.51
CA ASP A 544 -34.61 16.79 -7.52
C ASP A 544 -33.64 15.60 -7.46
N VAL A 545 -32.57 15.61 -8.26
CA VAL A 545 -31.58 14.53 -8.23
C VAL A 545 -30.81 14.51 -6.92
N ILE A 546 -30.41 15.66 -6.38
CA ILE A 546 -29.74 15.74 -5.08
C ILE A 546 -30.63 15.15 -3.98
N GLN A 547 -31.91 15.50 -3.96
CA GLN A 547 -32.86 14.97 -2.98
C GLN A 547 -33.00 13.45 -3.11
N LYS A 548 -33.23 12.94 -4.33
CA LYS A 548 -33.42 11.51 -4.56
C LYS A 548 -32.18 10.69 -4.23
N VAL A 549 -30.98 11.13 -4.66
CA VAL A 549 -29.71 10.45 -4.35
C VAL A 549 -29.45 10.41 -2.84
N SER A 550 -29.79 11.50 -2.12
CA SER A 550 -29.63 11.56 -0.66
C SER A 550 -30.51 10.55 0.08
N VAL A 551 -31.71 10.28 -0.46
CA VAL A 551 -32.64 9.29 0.10
C VAL A 551 -32.22 7.86 -0.28
N GLU A 552 -31.88 7.61 -1.54
CA GLU A 552 -31.52 6.28 -2.03
C GLU A 552 -30.23 5.74 -1.38
N PHE A 553 -29.23 6.60 -1.17
CA PHE A 553 -27.94 6.23 -0.58
C PHE A 553 -27.80 6.68 0.88
N GLN A 554 -28.88 6.60 1.65
CA GLN A 554 -28.83 6.91 3.07
C GLN A 554 -28.01 5.86 3.86
N LEU A 555 -27.03 6.29 4.66
CA LEU A 555 -26.17 5.40 5.44
C LEU A 555 -26.46 5.51 6.95
N PRO A 556 -26.63 4.39 7.67
CA PRO A 556 -26.88 4.41 9.11
C PRO A 556 -25.61 4.77 9.92
N PRO A 557 -25.76 5.25 11.17
CA PRO A 557 -24.64 5.31 12.11
C PRO A 557 -23.96 3.94 12.28
N GLY A 558 -22.63 3.92 12.36
CA GLY A 558 -21.87 2.67 12.53
C GLY A 558 -21.72 1.81 11.26
N VAL A 559 -22.15 2.30 10.09
CA VAL A 559 -21.92 1.63 8.80
C VAL A 559 -20.43 1.24 8.62
N PRO A 560 -20.13 0.04 8.09
CA PRO A 560 -18.75 -0.35 7.77
C PRO A 560 -18.03 0.70 6.94
N GLY A 561 -16.78 1.01 7.33
CA GLY A 561 -15.97 2.09 6.74
C GLY A 561 -16.20 3.48 7.35
N GLY A 562 -17.22 3.65 8.21
CA GLY A 562 -17.46 4.90 8.92
C GLY A 562 -17.85 6.07 8.00
N MET A 563 -17.64 7.30 8.47
CA MET A 563 -17.85 8.53 7.68
C MET A 563 -19.22 8.64 6.95
N PRO A 564 -20.36 8.22 7.51
CA PRO A 564 -21.63 8.16 6.77
C PRO A 564 -22.04 9.50 6.17
N ARG A 565 -21.95 10.58 6.96
CA ARG A 565 -22.30 11.94 6.51
C ARG A 565 -21.38 12.44 5.40
N PHE A 566 -20.08 12.19 5.51
CA PHE A 566 -19.12 12.59 4.48
C PHE A 566 -19.33 11.83 3.18
N ARG A 567 -19.57 10.51 3.25
CA ARG A 567 -19.89 9.69 2.09
C ARG A 567 -21.16 10.15 1.38
N GLN A 568 -22.22 10.47 2.13
CA GLN A 568 -23.44 11.06 1.56
C GLN A 568 -23.17 12.40 0.87
N ALA A 569 -22.45 13.30 1.53
CA ALA A 569 -22.10 14.60 0.95
C ALA A 569 -21.28 14.45 -0.35
N LEU A 570 -20.42 13.43 -0.46
CA LEU A 570 -19.67 13.14 -1.68
C LEU A 570 -20.58 12.71 -2.84
N THR A 571 -21.63 11.92 -2.60
CA THR A 571 -22.57 11.55 -3.68
C THR A 571 -23.22 12.78 -4.34
N ILE A 572 -23.65 13.73 -3.52
CA ILE A 572 -24.21 15.02 -3.92
C ILE A 572 -23.15 15.86 -4.64
N SER A 573 -21.96 15.97 -4.04
CA SER A 573 -20.87 16.79 -4.57
C SER A 573 -20.38 16.30 -5.93
N PHE A 574 -20.31 14.97 -6.14
CA PHE A 574 -19.94 14.39 -7.42
C PHE A 574 -21.01 14.60 -8.49
N PHE A 575 -22.29 14.47 -8.14
CA PHE A 575 -23.36 14.81 -9.08
C PHE A 575 -23.34 16.30 -9.45
N PHE A 576 -23.11 17.19 -8.48
CA PHE A 576 -22.97 18.63 -8.76
C PHE A 576 -21.78 18.94 -9.69
N LYS A 577 -20.63 18.29 -9.49
CA LYS A 577 -19.48 18.39 -10.41
C LYS A 577 -19.85 17.93 -11.82
N PHE A 578 -20.59 16.83 -11.95
CA PHE A 578 -21.08 16.34 -13.23
C PHE A 578 -22.10 17.30 -13.85
N PHE A 579 -23.01 17.85 -13.04
CA PHE A 579 -24.01 18.82 -13.44
C PHE A 579 -23.38 20.06 -14.06
N LYS A 580 -22.37 20.63 -13.40
CA LYS A 580 -21.62 21.76 -13.95
C LYS A 580 -20.93 21.39 -15.28
N HIS A 581 -20.26 20.24 -15.33
CA HIS A 581 -19.62 19.76 -16.56
C HIS A 581 -20.59 19.65 -17.74
N VAL A 582 -21.80 19.13 -17.52
CA VAL A 582 -22.85 19.05 -18.54
C VAL A 582 -23.40 20.43 -18.90
N ALA A 583 -23.62 21.30 -17.91
CA ALA A 583 -24.12 22.66 -18.14
C ALA A 583 -23.18 23.49 -19.02
N GLU A 584 -21.86 23.36 -18.83
CA GLU A 584 -20.83 23.97 -19.68
C GLU A 584 -20.94 23.51 -21.14
N HIS A 585 -21.18 22.20 -21.37
CA HIS A 585 -21.33 21.64 -22.72
C HIS A 585 -22.67 22.00 -23.39
N LEU A 586 -23.69 22.30 -22.60
CA LEU A 586 -24.98 22.81 -23.09
C LEU A 586 -24.95 24.33 -23.33
N GLY A 587 -23.90 25.04 -22.90
CA GLY A 587 -23.80 26.49 -23.03
C GLY A 587 -24.74 27.27 -22.09
N LEU A 588 -25.07 26.71 -20.92
CA LEU A 588 -25.94 27.37 -19.95
C LEU A 588 -25.23 28.53 -19.24
N ALA A 589 -25.55 29.77 -19.64
CA ALA A 589 -24.88 30.99 -19.20
C ALA A 589 -24.83 31.17 -17.66
N CYS A 590 -25.83 30.68 -16.93
CA CYS A 590 -25.89 30.74 -15.46
C CYS A 590 -24.77 29.94 -14.76
N TYR A 591 -24.12 28.99 -15.45
CA TYR A 591 -23.04 28.16 -14.90
C TYR A 591 -21.69 28.35 -15.61
N ASN A 592 -21.64 29.22 -16.63
CA ASN A 592 -20.44 29.50 -17.43
C ASN A 592 -19.50 30.55 -16.80
N GLY A 593 -19.89 31.15 -15.66
CA GLY A 593 -19.07 32.11 -14.93
C GLY A 593 -18.23 31.45 -13.84
N GLU A 594 -16.92 31.31 -14.06
CA GLU A 594 -16.00 31.16 -12.93
C GLU A 594 -15.88 32.51 -12.23
N SER A 595 -16.58 32.72 -11.12
CA SER A 595 -16.02 33.64 -10.14
C SER A 595 -14.68 33.03 -9.70
N VAL A 596 -13.64 33.85 -9.53
CA VAL A 596 -12.31 33.40 -9.06
C VAL A 596 -12.40 32.63 -7.73
N GLU A 597 -13.52 32.77 -7.01
CA GLU A 597 -13.85 32.14 -5.74
C GLU A 597 -14.40 30.69 -5.85
N CYS A 598 -14.86 30.22 -7.02
CA CYS A 598 -15.54 28.92 -7.17
C CYS A 598 -14.97 28.05 -8.32
N ARG A 599 -13.72 27.60 -8.20
CA ARG A 599 -13.14 26.59 -9.11
C ARG A 599 -13.65 25.19 -8.75
N VAL A 600 -14.63 24.71 -9.52
CA VAL A 600 -15.13 23.33 -9.48
C VAL A 600 -14.35 22.51 -10.52
N GLY A 601 -13.29 21.82 -10.09
CA GLY A 601 -12.42 21.04 -10.99
C GLY A 601 -11.35 20.24 -10.24
N GLU A 602 -10.54 19.45 -10.95
CA GLU A 602 -9.35 18.85 -10.36
C GLU A 602 -8.30 19.95 -10.09
N PRO A 603 -7.70 20.02 -8.90
CA PRO A 603 -6.68 21.00 -8.61
C PRO A 603 -5.45 20.76 -9.50
N GLN A 604 -5.04 21.77 -10.27
CA GLN A 604 -3.77 21.71 -10.99
C GLN A 604 -2.62 21.67 -9.98
N LEU A 605 -1.82 20.62 -10.05
CA LEU A 605 -0.60 20.50 -9.27
C LEU A 605 0.41 21.54 -9.74
N LEU A 606 0.96 22.29 -8.79
CA LEU A 606 2.07 23.19 -9.10
C LEU A 606 3.29 22.36 -9.53
N PRO A 607 4.05 22.81 -10.55
CA PRO A 607 5.32 22.18 -10.90
C PRO A 607 6.23 22.07 -9.68
N PHE A 608 6.90 20.93 -9.55
CA PHE A 608 7.86 20.74 -8.46
C PHE A 608 9.01 21.72 -8.61
N SER A 609 9.18 22.58 -7.60
CA SER A 609 10.29 23.50 -7.46
C SER A 609 10.78 23.44 -6.04
N SER A 610 12.10 23.31 -5.85
CA SER A 610 12.70 23.22 -4.53
C SER A 610 14.03 23.95 -4.49
N THR A 611 14.26 24.69 -3.41
CA THR A 611 15.52 25.38 -3.13
C THR A 611 15.98 24.98 -1.73
N GLN A 612 17.26 24.63 -1.58
CA GLN A 612 17.88 24.37 -0.28
C GLN A 612 18.99 25.39 -0.08
N VAL A 613 18.98 26.08 1.06
CA VAL A 613 19.98 27.10 1.41
C VAL A 613 20.66 26.66 2.70
N TYR A 614 21.99 26.66 2.70
CA TYR A 614 22.82 26.32 3.86
C TYR A 614 24.06 27.20 3.88
N GLN A 615 24.75 27.24 5.02
CA GLN A 615 25.99 28.00 5.18
C GLN A 615 27.18 27.19 4.65
N GLU A 616 27.98 27.79 3.77
CA GLU A 616 29.22 27.18 3.26
C GLU A 616 30.31 27.17 4.34
N VAL A 617 31.22 26.21 4.24
CA VAL A 617 32.38 26.14 5.14
C VAL A 617 33.37 27.31 4.92
N PRO A 618 34.18 27.70 5.93
CA PRO A 618 35.24 28.69 5.75
C PRO A 618 36.17 28.33 4.58
N LYS A 619 36.62 29.34 3.83
CA LYS A 619 37.48 29.13 2.64
C LYS A 619 38.81 28.45 3.00
N GLU A 620 39.26 28.68 4.23
CA GLU A 620 40.51 28.16 4.79
C GLU A 620 40.36 26.73 5.32
N GLN A 621 39.14 26.17 5.41
CA GLN A 621 38.92 24.82 5.92
C GLN A 621 39.52 23.79 4.95
N PRO A 622 40.43 22.89 5.42
CA PRO A 622 41.04 21.86 4.58
C PRO A 622 40.01 20.99 3.85
N ALA A 623 40.35 20.52 2.64
CA ALA A 623 39.46 19.66 1.85
C ALA A 623 39.16 18.32 2.53
N GLN A 624 40.10 17.79 3.33
CA GLN A 624 39.89 16.56 4.10
C GLN A 624 39.03 16.73 5.34
N ASP A 625 38.79 17.96 5.82
CA ASP A 625 37.93 18.22 6.97
C ASP A 625 36.46 18.19 6.51
N PRO A 626 35.67 17.17 6.92
CA PRO A 626 34.31 16.98 6.44
C PRO A 626 33.26 17.82 7.18
N VAL A 627 33.60 18.46 8.29
CA VAL A 627 32.64 19.15 9.16
C VAL A 627 31.97 20.30 8.39
N GLY A 628 30.64 20.37 8.41
CA GLY A 628 29.87 21.40 7.69
C GLY A 628 29.75 21.18 6.17
N ARG A 629 30.43 20.19 5.59
CA ARG A 629 30.31 19.86 4.15
C ARG A 629 29.13 18.91 3.90
N PRO A 630 28.44 19.00 2.75
CA PRO A 630 27.33 18.11 2.39
C PRO A 630 27.83 16.73 1.98
N ARG A 631 28.38 15.96 2.92
CA ARG A 631 28.84 14.60 2.67
C ARG A 631 27.65 13.68 2.44
N MET A 632 27.74 12.86 1.40
CA MET A 632 26.81 11.76 1.17
C MET A 632 26.81 10.81 2.39
N HIS A 633 25.67 10.23 2.71
CA HIS A 633 25.59 9.17 3.71
C HIS A 633 26.57 8.03 3.39
N GLU A 634 27.38 7.59 4.35
CA GLU A 634 28.44 6.59 4.12
C GLU A 634 27.93 5.24 3.59
N SER A 635 26.72 4.82 3.99
CA SER A 635 26.05 3.64 3.41
C SER A 635 25.20 3.94 2.17
N GLY A 636 25.22 5.15 1.63
CA GLY A 636 24.36 5.60 0.53
C GLY A 636 24.43 4.71 -0.70
N VAL A 637 25.65 4.36 -1.13
CA VAL A 637 25.86 3.40 -2.23
C VAL A 637 25.33 2.01 -1.87
N LYS A 638 25.61 1.51 -0.65
CA LYS A 638 25.12 0.20 -0.19
C LYS A 638 23.59 0.14 -0.13
N HIS A 639 22.94 1.27 0.13
CA HIS A 639 21.48 1.36 0.10
C HIS A 639 20.94 1.26 -1.33
N THR A 640 21.61 1.89 -2.30
CA THR A 640 21.17 1.89 -3.71
C THR A 640 21.54 0.62 -4.46
N THR A 641 22.54 -0.14 -4.02
CA THR A 641 22.91 -1.44 -4.60
C THR A 641 22.28 -2.65 -3.89
N GLY A 642 21.66 -2.43 -2.72
CA GLY A 642 21.05 -3.50 -1.93
C GLY A 642 22.01 -4.24 -0.98
N GLU A 643 23.31 -3.89 -0.99
CA GLU A 643 24.36 -4.48 -0.14
C GLU A 643 24.24 -4.11 1.36
N ALA A 644 23.42 -3.12 1.69
CA ALA A 644 23.15 -2.78 3.08
C ALA A 644 22.37 -3.90 3.80
N VAL A 645 23.06 -4.58 4.71
CA VAL A 645 22.51 -5.67 5.54
C VAL A 645 21.69 -5.10 6.71
N TYR A 646 20.41 -5.43 6.78
CA TYR A 646 19.54 -5.18 7.93
C TYR A 646 19.47 -6.43 8.82
N SER A 647 18.86 -6.36 10.00
CA SER A 647 18.79 -7.52 10.90
C SER A 647 18.01 -8.68 10.28
N THR A 648 16.93 -8.41 9.55
CA THR A 648 16.17 -9.43 8.79
C THR A 648 16.98 -10.09 7.68
N ASP A 649 18.05 -9.44 7.19
CA ASP A 649 18.93 -9.98 6.16
C ASP A 649 20.01 -10.92 6.73
N THR A 650 20.18 -10.95 8.05
CA THR A 650 21.19 -11.80 8.71
C THR A 650 20.75 -13.26 8.64
N LYS A 651 21.62 -14.14 8.12
CA LYS A 651 21.39 -15.59 8.05
C LYS A 651 22.02 -16.26 9.25
N ILE A 652 21.21 -16.98 10.01
CA ILE A 652 21.66 -17.82 11.12
C ILE A 652 21.24 -19.27 10.82
N PHE A 653 22.19 -20.19 10.91
CA PHE A 653 21.94 -21.60 10.62
C PHE A 653 20.99 -22.21 11.67
N GLY A 654 20.01 -23.00 11.22
CA GLY A 654 19.04 -23.67 12.11
C GLY A 654 18.12 -22.70 12.88
N CYS A 655 18.00 -21.45 12.44
CA CYS A 655 17.18 -20.45 13.10
C CYS A 655 15.69 -20.73 12.88
N LEU A 656 14.93 -20.78 13.98
CA LEU A 656 13.47 -20.93 13.97
C LEU A 656 12.78 -19.57 13.92
N HIS A 657 11.50 -19.57 13.56
CA HIS A 657 10.66 -18.38 13.42
C HIS A 657 9.55 -18.37 14.46
N LEU A 658 9.39 -17.22 15.11
CA LEU A 658 8.35 -16.96 16.10
C LEU A 658 7.24 -16.10 15.48
N ALA A 659 5.98 -16.48 15.70
CA ALA A 659 4.80 -15.68 15.39
C ALA A 659 3.88 -15.59 16.61
N TYR A 660 3.40 -14.39 16.91
CA TYR A 660 2.56 -14.16 18.09
C TYR A 660 1.12 -14.62 17.89
N VAL A 661 0.53 -15.06 19.00
CA VAL A 661 -0.92 -15.22 19.16
C VAL A 661 -1.43 -13.94 19.83
N LEU A 662 -2.19 -13.14 19.09
CA LEU A 662 -2.61 -11.80 19.51
C LEU A 662 -4.04 -11.83 20.09
N SER A 663 -4.29 -10.99 21.10
CA SER A 663 -5.63 -10.86 21.66
C SER A 663 -6.62 -10.22 20.68
N PRO A 664 -7.83 -10.79 20.51
CA PRO A 664 -8.91 -10.19 19.72
C PRO A 664 -9.74 -9.16 20.49
N VAL A 665 -9.53 -8.99 21.80
CA VAL A 665 -10.33 -8.08 22.65
C VAL A 665 -9.48 -6.98 23.28
N ALA A 666 -10.10 -5.83 23.56
CA ALA A 666 -9.44 -4.70 24.19
C ALA A 666 -9.19 -4.87 25.70
N SER A 667 -10.02 -5.65 26.39
CA SER A 667 -9.83 -6.01 27.80
C SER A 667 -10.58 -7.30 28.10
N GLY A 668 -9.99 -8.22 28.85
CA GLY A 668 -10.66 -9.47 29.22
C GLY A 668 -9.81 -10.44 30.04
N THR A 669 -10.46 -11.46 30.58
CA THR A 669 -9.81 -12.55 31.33
C THR A 669 -9.60 -13.77 30.43
N ILE A 670 -8.37 -14.27 30.39
CA ILE A 670 -7.98 -15.46 29.62
C ILE A 670 -8.46 -16.69 30.39
N ASN A 671 -9.38 -17.44 29.80
CA ASN A 671 -9.90 -18.68 30.39
C ASN A 671 -9.06 -19.87 29.91
N THR A 672 -8.94 -20.04 28.59
CA THR A 672 -8.17 -21.13 27.97
C THR A 672 -7.50 -20.69 26.67
N VAL A 673 -6.37 -21.33 26.39
CA VAL A 673 -5.62 -21.21 25.12
C VAL A 673 -5.42 -22.62 24.58
N ASP A 674 -6.10 -22.97 23.49
CA ASP A 674 -5.99 -24.28 22.85
C ASP A 674 -5.09 -24.19 21.60
N VAL A 675 -3.91 -24.82 21.73
CA VAL A 675 -2.87 -24.88 20.69
C VAL A 675 -2.86 -26.22 19.94
N GLY A 676 -3.79 -27.14 20.24
CA GLY A 676 -3.74 -28.52 19.77
C GLY A 676 -3.69 -28.65 18.25
N ALA A 677 -4.50 -27.86 17.53
CA ALA A 677 -4.51 -27.83 16.07
C ALA A 677 -3.20 -27.26 15.49
N ALA A 678 -2.64 -26.22 16.12
CA ALA A 678 -1.41 -25.56 15.68
C ALA A 678 -0.20 -26.51 15.79
N LEU A 679 -0.10 -27.27 16.89
CA LEU A 679 1.03 -28.17 17.15
C LEU A 679 1.04 -29.43 16.26
N GLN A 680 -0.08 -29.76 15.60
CA GLN A 680 -0.16 -30.91 14.69
C GLN A 680 0.42 -30.62 13.31
N ILE A 681 0.69 -29.36 12.98
CA ILE A 681 1.19 -28.96 11.67
C ILE A 681 2.68 -29.32 11.56
N PRO A 682 3.09 -30.11 10.55
CA PRO A 682 4.51 -30.42 10.34
C PRO A 682 5.37 -29.14 10.23
N GLY A 683 6.50 -29.13 10.92
CA GLY A 683 7.42 -27.97 10.99
C GLY A 683 7.10 -26.98 12.10
N VAL A 684 5.98 -27.13 12.82
CA VAL A 684 5.75 -26.41 14.08
C VAL A 684 6.51 -27.11 15.20
N ILE A 685 7.36 -26.36 15.91
CA ILE A 685 8.26 -26.86 16.94
C ILE A 685 7.61 -26.78 18.33
N GLY A 686 6.82 -25.74 18.58
CA GLY A 686 6.14 -25.60 19.86
C GLY A 686 5.42 -24.27 20.04
N TYR A 687 4.86 -24.12 21.24
CA TYR A 687 4.24 -22.90 21.74
C TYR A 687 5.00 -22.40 22.96
N ILE A 688 5.08 -21.07 23.12
CA ILE A 688 5.60 -20.42 24.31
C ILE A 688 4.63 -19.39 24.87
N ASP A 689 4.57 -19.29 26.18
CA ASP A 689 3.74 -18.32 26.91
C ASP A 689 4.41 -17.84 28.20
N HIS A 690 3.62 -17.27 29.11
CA HIS A 690 4.09 -16.78 30.41
C HIS A 690 4.78 -17.86 31.27
N SER A 691 4.47 -19.15 31.07
CA SER A 691 4.99 -20.26 31.89
C SER A 691 6.43 -20.62 31.51
N ASP A 692 6.85 -20.21 30.32
CA ASP A 692 8.19 -20.49 29.79
C ASP A 692 9.21 -19.39 30.10
N VAL A 693 8.78 -18.26 30.66
CA VAL A 693 9.66 -17.15 31.03
C VAL A 693 10.39 -17.50 32.34
N PRO A 694 11.72 -17.77 32.31
CA PRO A 694 12.42 -18.31 33.49
C PRO A 694 12.75 -17.25 34.55
N GLY A 695 12.80 -15.97 34.16
CA GLY A 695 13.09 -14.85 35.05
C GLY A 695 11.84 -14.05 35.42
N SER A 696 11.90 -12.74 35.23
CA SER A 696 10.77 -11.85 35.48
C SER A 696 9.75 -11.91 34.34
N LEU A 697 8.47 -12.11 34.70
CA LEU A 697 7.35 -12.00 33.75
C LEU A 697 7.14 -10.56 33.24
N MET A 698 7.63 -9.58 34.00
CA MET A 698 7.50 -8.15 33.71
C MET A 698 8.86 -7.57 33.31
N ILE A 699 8.88 -6.81 32.21
CA ILE A 699 10.04 -6.10 31.66
C ILE A 699 9.76 -4.58 31.60
N GLY A 700 10.64 -3.81 30.96
CA GLY A 700 10.50 -2.35 30.89
C GLY A 700 10.63 -1.72 32.28
N HIS A 701 9.64 -0.91 32.66
CA HIS A 701 9.55 -0.30 33.99
C HIS A 701 8.91 -1.23 35.04
N GLY A 702 8.73 -2.53 34.72
CA GLY A 702 8.06 -3.50 35.58
C GLY A 702 6.56 -3.60 35.33
N ASP A 703 6.10 -3.04 34.21
CA ASP A 703 4.69 -2.86 33.84
C ASP A 703 4.36 -3.47 32.46
N VAL A 704 5.35 -3.98 31.72
CA VAL A 704 5.13 -4.66 30.45
C VAL A 704 5.28 -6.18 30.63
N PRO A 705 4.22 -6.99 30.49
CA PRO A 705 4.34 -8.44 30.53
C PRO A 705 5.02 -8.95 29.25
N VAL A 706 5.95 -9.89 29.37
CA VAL A 706 6.49 -10.62 28.20
C VAL A 706 5.35 -11.39 27.52
N PHE A 707 4.54 -12.08 28.33
CA PHE A 707 3.25 -12.66 27.99
C PHE A 707 2.31 -12.51 29.20
N PRO A 708 1.04 -12.09 29.01
CA PRO A 708 0.08 -11.98 30.08
C PRO A 708 -0.29 -13.36 30.64
N LYS A 709 -0.48 -13.44 31.96
CA LYS A 709 -0.87 -14.70 32.63
C LYS A 709 -2.38 -14.91 32.68
N TYR A 710 -3.15 -13.88 33.04
CA TYR A 710 -4.59 -14.00 33.30
C TYR A 710 -5.43 -12.96 32.58
N GLU A 711 -4.88 -11.77 32.30
CA GLU A 711 -5.65 -10.65 31.79
C GLU A 711 -5.00 -10.06 30.53
N VAL A 712 -5.86 -9.74 29.57
CA VAL A 712 -5.53 -8.91 28.42
C VAL A 712 -6.09 -7.51 28.67
N VAL A 713 -5.33 -6.49 28.28
CA VAL A 713 -5.59 -5.08 28.56
C VAL A 713 -5.46 -4.17 27.32
N TYR A 714 -5.22 -4.75 26.14
CA TYR A 714 -5.41 -4.06 24.85
C TYR A 714 -5.62 -5.06 23.69
N HIS A 715 -6.26 -4.59 22.61
CA HIS A 715 -6.45 -5.36 21.39
C HIS A 715 -5.09 -5.53 20.70
N GLY A 716 -4.75 -6.77 20.33
CA GLY A 716 -3.45 -7.09 19.75
C GLY A 716 -2.39 -7.47 20.77
N GLN A 717 -2.68 -7.53 22.08
CA GLN A 717 -1.68 -7.93 23.06
C GLN A 717 -1.16 -9.35 22.79
N PRO A 718 0.18 -9.56 22.73
CA PRO A 718 0.75 -10.90 22.58
C PRO A 718 0.45 -11.78 23.80
N ILE A 719 -0.36 -12.82 23.62
CA ILE A 719 -0.74 -13.78 24.68
C ILE A 719 0.30 -14.90 24.81
N GLY A 720 0.84 -15.32 23.67
CA GLY A 720 1.88 -16.33 23.55
C GLY A 720 2.43 -16.31 22.12
N ALA A 721 3.22 -17.30 21.76
CA ALA A 721 3.75 -17.41 20.41
C ALA A 721 3.97 -18.85 19.94
N ILE A 722 3.73 -19.08 18.66
CA ILE A 722 4.13 -20.32 17.97
C ILE A 722 5.55 -20.17 17.45
N VAL A 723 6.34 -21.23 17.59
CA VAL A 723 7.69 -21.35 17.02
C VAL A 723 7.67 -22.45 15.95
N ALA A 724 8.14 -22.15 14.74
CA ALA A 724 8.18 -23.07 13.61
C ALA A 724 9.49 -22.94 12.81
N GLU A 725 9.71 -23.84 11.86
CA GLU A 725 10.88 -23.83 10.97
C GLU A 725 10.85 -22.68 9.95
N GLU A 726 9.65 -22.19 9.61
CA GLU A 726 9.44 -21.12 8.62
C GLU A 726 8.49 -20.04 9.13
N HIS A 727 8.68 -18.81 8.63
CA HIS A 727 7.89 -17.63 9.01
C HIS A 727 6.40 -17.78 8.73
N GLU A 728 6.02 -18.09 7.48
CA GLU A 728 4.60 -18.22 7.11
C GLU A 728 3.93 -19.42 7.78
N LEU A 729 4.70 -20.47 8.06
CA LEU A 729 4.22 -21.62 8.81
C LEU A 729 3.88 -21.24 10.26
N ALA A 730 4.78 -20.52 10.95
CA ALA A 730 4.52 -20.03 12.31
C ALA A 730 3.25 -19.16 12.36
N ARG A 731 3.06 -18.28 11.37
CA ARG A 731 1.88 -17.40 11.28
C ARG A 731 0.58 -18.17 11.04
N ARG A 732 0.57 -19.11 10.09
CA ARG A 732 -0.60 -19.97 9.83
C ARG A 732 -0.98 -20.77 11.07
N ALA A 733 0.01 -21.34 11.76
CA ALA A 733 -0.19 -22.08 12.99
C ALA A 733 -0.72 -21.19 14.13
N ALA A 734 -0.18 -19.97 14.29
CA ALA A 734 -0.67 -19.01 15.29
C ALA A 734 -2.14 -18.63 15.08
N ASN A 735 -2.59 -18.51 13.83
CA ASN A 735 -3.99 -18.23 13.49
C ASN A 735 -4.96 -19.40 13.79
N LEU A 736 -4.44 -20.60 14.03
CA LEU A 736 -5.25 -21.78 14.40
C LEU A 736 -5.39 -21.97 15.90
N VAL A 737 -4.70 -21.15 16.70
CA VAL A 737 -4.82 -21.18 18.17
C VAL A 737 -6.18 -20.62 18.57
N LYS A 738 -6.94 -21.41 19.33
CA LYS A 738 -8.27 -21.00 19.81
C LYS A 738 -8.14 -20.34 21.18
N LEU A 739 -8.73 -19.16 21.29
CA LEU A 739 -8.71 -18.35 22.50
C LEU A 739 -10.12 -18.28 23.10
N ASP A 740 -10.24 -18.67 24.36
CA ASP A 740 -11.43 -18.39 25.18
C ASP A 740 -11.10 -17.25 26.14
N ILE A 741 -11.65 -16.08 25.85
CA ILE A 741 -11.44 -14.85 26.62
C ILE A 741 -12.78 -14.25 27.00
N SER A 742 -13.03 -14.09 28.29
CA SER A 742 -14.18 -13.35 28.80
C SER A 742 -13.91 -11.85 28.72
N ALA A 743 -14.41 -11.22 27.66
CA ALA A 743 -14.28 -9.78 27.44
C ALA A 743 -14.94 -8.98 28.59
N HIS A 744 -14.24 -7.96 29.08
CA HIS A 744 -14.81 -7.03 30.05
C HIS A 744 -15.83 -6.12 29.38
N ARG A 745 -16.89 -5.77 30.11
CA ARG A 745 -18.03 -5.02 29.55
C ARG A 745 -17.69 -3.57 29.21
N ASP A 746 -16.92 -2.92 30.08
CA ASP A 746 -16.64 -1.48 30.03
C ASP A 746 -15.13 -1.22 29.97
N PRO A 747 -14.45 -1.54 28.84
CA PRO A 747 -13.03 -1.26 28.69
C PRO A 747 -12.78 0.26 28.58
N ILE A 748 -11.68 0.74 29.16
CA ILE A 748 -11.25 2.14 29.05
C ILE A 748 -10.49 2.30 27.74
N ILE A 749 -11.04 3.07 26.78
CA ILE A 749 -10.45 3.24 25.45
C ILE A 749 -10.10 4.70 25.18
N SER A 750 -11.04 5.61 25.40
CA SER A 750 -10.86 7.04 25.12
C SER A 750 -10.24 7.78 26.31
N ILE A 751 -9.74 9.00 26.05
CA ILE A 751 -9.25 9.89 27.10
C ILE A 751 -10.39 10.22 28.07
N GLU A 752 -11.60 10.40 27.54
CA GLU A 752 -12.80 10.67 28.33
C GLU A 752 -13.15 9.51 29.27
N ASP A 753 -13.03 8.26 28.80
CA ASP A 753 -13.26 7.07 29.64
C ASP A 753 -12.26 7.04 30.80
N ALA A 754 -10.99 7.37 30.53
CA ALA A 754 -9.94 7.41 31.53
C ALA A 754 -10.18 8.53 32.57
N ILE A 755 -10.57 9.73 32.12
CA ILE A 755 -10.94 10.85 33.00
C ILE A 755 -12.13 10.46 33.89
N LYS A 756 -13.19 9.89 33.30
CA LYS A 756 -14.40 9.47 34.01
C LYS A 756 -14.11 8.40 35.06
N SER A 757 -13.15 7.51 34.78
CA SER A 757 -12.79 6.38 35.64
C SER A 757 -11.62 6.70 36.58
N ASN A 758 -11.09 7.93 36.55
CA ASN A 758 -9.88 8.34 37.27
C ASN A 758 -8.68 7.38 37.05
N SER A 759 -8.51 6.93 35.80
CA SER A 759 -7.48 5.98 35.39
C SER A 759 -6.28 6.74 34.80
N PHE A 760 -5.26 6.97 35.62
CA PHE A 760 -4.05 7.71 35.24
C PHE A 760 -2.80 6.96 35.69
N HIS A 761 -1.76 6.97 34.86
CA HIS A 761 -0.44 6.43 35.22
C HIS A 761 0.25 7.22 36.34
N PHE A 762 -0.09 8.50 36.47
CA PHE A 762 0.50 9.39 37.47
C PHE A 762 -0.58 9.92 38.41
N PRO A 763 -0.36 9.90 39.74
CA PRO A 763 -1.36 10.31 40.72
C PRO A 763 -1.56 11.82 40.79
N LYS A 764 -0.66 12.62 40.20
CA LYS A 764 -0.72 14.08 40.17
C LYS A 764 -0.44 14.59 38.75
N PRO A 765 -1.14 15.63 38.27
CA PRO A 765 -0.81 16.28 37.01
C PRO A 765 0.59 16.88 37.04
N PHE A 766 1.26 16.85 35.89
CA PHE A 766 2.44 17.67 35.67
C PHE A 766 2.02 19.14 35.59
N THR A 767 2.79 20.04 36.21
CA THR A 767 2.57 21.48 36.09
C THR A 767 3.79 22.08 35.42
N LEU A 768 3.61 22.54 34.18
CA LEU A 768 4.63 23.24 33.41
C LEU A 768 4.47 24.74 33.63
N HIS A 769 5.58 25.42 33.88
CA HIS A 769 5.60 26.85 34.20
C HIS A 769 6.30 27.64 33.10
N SER A 770 5.80 28.85 32.82
CA SER A 770 6.45 29.77 31.89
C SER A 770 7.85 30.12 32.37
N SER A 771 8.86 29.95 31.51
CA SER A 771 10.25 30.37 31.77
C SER A 771 10.42 31.88 31.97
N TYR A 772 9.37 32.67 31.71
CA TYR A 772 9.35 34.13 31.93
C TYR A 772 8.88 34.52 33.34
N ALA A 773 8.41 33.57 34.16
CA ALA A 773 8.12 33.83 35.56
C ALA A 773 9.44 33.88 36.36
N LYS A 774 9.73 35.00 37.03
CA LYS A 774 10.91 35.10 37.91
C LYS A 774 10.70 34.24 39.17
N GLY A 775 11.65 33.33 39.44
CA GLY A 775 11.89 32.71 40.74
C GLY A 775 10.83 31.72 41.24
N ASP A 776 10.60 30.60 40.53
CA ASP A 776 9.65 29.53 40.91
C ASP A 776 8.26 30.00 41.34
N THR A 777 7.90 31.25 41.02
CA THR A 777 6.66 31.85 41.48
C THR A 777 5.52 31.21 40.73
N ILE A 778 4.76 30.37 41.43
CA ILE A 778 3.50 29.82 40.93
C ILE A 778 2.56 31.01 40.72
N LEU A 779 2.40 31.46 39.47
CA LEU A 779 1.27 32.30 39.08
C LEU A 779 0.03 31.43 39.24
N LYS A 780 -0.59 31.45 40.43
CA LYS A 780 -1.87 30.77 40.64
C LYS A 780 -2.83 31.32 39.60
N THR A 781 -3.45 30.43 38.83
CA THR A 781 -4.53 30.78 37.91
C THR A 781 -5.50 31.71 38.62
N CYS A 782 -5.67 32.91 38.07
CA CYS A 782 -6.64 33.86 38.60
C CYS A 782 -7.99 33.15 38.61
N LYS A 783 -8.69 33.04 39.75
CA LYS A 783 -10.01 32.40 39.74
C LYS A 783 -11.09 33.28 39.08
N ASN A 784 -10.82 34.57 38.93
CA ASN A 784 -11.76 35.58 38.44
C ASN A 784 -11.33 36.13 37.07
N TRP A 785 -11.11 35.26 36.07
CA TRP A 785 -10.80 35.68 34.69
C TRP A 785 -11.79 36.72 34.12
N PRO A 786 -13.13 36.57 34.31
CA PRO A 786 -14.09 37.52 33.72
C PRO A 786 -13.97 38.96 34.25
N GLU A 787 -13.43 39.13 35.46
CA GLU A 787 -13.21 40.45 36.05
C GLU A 787 -11.86 41.06 35.62
N LYS A 788 -10.89 40.20 35.29
CA LYS A 788 -9.52 40.59 34.96
C LYS A 788 -9.32 40.86 33.46
N TYR A 789 -10.05 40.15 32.61
CA TYR A 789 -9.85 40.17 31.15
C TYR A 789 -11.14 40.45 30.41
N CYS A 790 -11.10 41.42 29.48
CA CYS A 790 -12.27 41.80 28.69
C CYS A 790 -12.70 40.73 27.69
N LYS A 791 -11.77 39.90 27.20
CA LYS A 791 -12.05 38.84 26.21
C LYS A 791 -11.37 37.54 26.59
N ILE A 792 -12.18 36.50 26.71
CA ILE A 792 -11.77 35.15 27.07
C ILE A 792 -12.28 34.21 25.98
N VAL A 793 -11.42 33.30 25.53
CA VAL A 793 -11.75 32.26 24.56
C VAL A 793 -11.52 30.92 25.23
N GLU A 794 -12.55 30.07 25.19
CA GLU A 794 -12.51 28.70 25.72
C GLU A 794 -12.80 27.73 24.58
N GLY A 795 -12.15 26.57 24.62
CA GLY A 795 -12.38 25.53 23.64
C GLY A 795 -11.63 24.25 23.92
N GLN A 796 -11.78 23.29 23.02
CA GLN A 796 -11.15 21.98 23.10
C GLN A 796 -10.50 21.63 21.75
N ILE A 797 -9.31 21.04 21.80
CA ILE A 797 -8.60 20.53 20.62
C ILE A 797 -8.30 19.04 20.83
N ARG A 798 -8.55 18.25 19.79
CA ARG A 798 -8.18 16.82 19.72
C ARG A 798 -7.07 16.62 18.70
N MET A 799 -6.03 15.92 19.11
CA MET A 799 -4.97 15.45 18.23
C MET A 799 -4.99 13.93 18.19
N GLY A 800 -5.16 13.37 17.00
CA GLY A 800 -5.09 11.92 16.80
C GLY A 800 -3.69 11.36 17.02
N GLY A 801 -3.60 10.05 17.23
CA GLY A 801 -2.32 9.35 17.27
C GLY A 801 -1.66 9.28 15.90
N GLN A 802 -0.40 8.82 15.87
CA GLN A 802 0.35 8.68 14.63
C GLN A 802 1.22 7.43 14.65
N GLU A 803 1.07 6.59 13.64
CA GLU A 803 1.94 5.43 13.44
C GLU A 803 3.33 5.86 12.96
N HIS A 804 4.37 5.20 13.49
CA HIS A 804 5.76 5.47 13.13
C HIS A 804 5.99 5.15 11.66
N PHE A 805 5.50 3.98 11.23
CA PHE A 805 5.59 3.46 9.88
C PHE A 805 7.04 3.41 9.36
N TYR A 806 7.96 2.98 10.22
CA TYR A 806 9.30 2.59 9.78
C TYR A 806 9.20 1.45 8.75
N LEU A 807 9.98 1.55 7.66
CA LEU A 807 9.83 0.65 6.52
C LEU A 807 10.33 -0.77 6.83
N GLU A 808 11.33 -0.91 7.71
CA GLU A 808 11.70 -2.17 8.34
C GLU A 808 10.86 -2.36 9.62
N THR A 809 10.01 -3.39 9.67
CA THR A 809 9.22 -3.73 10.87
C THR A 809 10.11 -4.17 12.05
N GLN A 810 9.51 -4.22 13.24
CA GLN A 810 10.11 -4.75 14.45
C GLN A 810 10.60 -6.16 14.22
N ASN A 811 11.86 -6.40 14.59
CA ASN A 811 12.47 -7.70 14.44
C ASN A 811 13.67 -7.86 15.38
N ALA A 812 13.88 -9.11 15.81
CA ALA A 812 15.01 -9.52 16.62
C ALA A 812 15.38 -10.98 16.33
N ILE A 813 16.67 -11.31 16.50
CA ILE A 813 17.19 -12.67 16.44
C ILE A 813 17.91 -12.93 17.75
N ALA A 814 17.52 -13.97 18.48
CA ALA A 814 18.16 -14.42 19.69
C ALA A 814 18.94 -15.71 19.42
N ILE A 815 20.20 -15.75 19.85
CA ILE A 815 21.17 -16.82 19.59
C ILE A 815 21.70 -17.29 20.95
N PRO A 816 21.34 -18.51 21.40
CA PRO A 816 21.79 -19.00 22.70
C PRO A 816 23.27 -19.41 22.63
N GLY A 817 24.03 -19.06 23.67
CA GLY A 817 25.44 -19.44 23.86
C GLY A 817 25.64 -20.39 25.04
N GLU A 818 26.88 -20.49 25.52
CA GLU A 818 27.26 -21.37 26.63
C GLU A 818 26.84 -20.79 27.99
N SER A 819 26.53 -21.65 28.96
CA SER A 819 26.31 -21.26 30.36
C SER A 819 25.34 -20.06 30.53
N GLY A 820 24.23 -20.05 29.78
CA GLY A 820 23.19 -19.03 29.85
C GLY A 820 23.48 -17.75 29.05
N GLU A 821 24.51 -17.74 28.21
CA GLU A 821 24.78 -16.62 27.30
C GLU A 821 23.70 -16.47 26.23
N MET A 822 23.46 -15.23 25.82
CA MET A 822 22.49 -14.88 24.79
C MET A 822 23.01 -13.72 23.94
N GLU A 823 23.18 -13.94 22.65
CA GLU A 823 23.39 -12.86 21.68
C GLU A 823 22.06 -12.47 21.03
N VAL A 824 21.80 -11.17 20.93
CA VAL A 824 20.59 -10.62 20.32
C VAL A 824 20.98 -9.65 19.22
N ILE A 825 20.51 -9.89 18.01
CA ILE A 825 20.61 -8.96 16.88
C ILE A 825 19.23 -8.33 16.71
N SER A 826 19.09 -7.02 16.95
CA SER A 826 17.78 -6.36 17.00
C SER A 826 17.75 -5.09 16.15
N SER A 827 16.60 -4.78 15.57
CA SER A 827 16.33 -3.44 15.04
C SER A 827 15.81 -2.56 16.19
N THR A 828 16.72 -1.90 16.92
CA THR A 828 16.39 -1.08 18.11
C THR A 828 17.23 0.20 18.20
N GLN A 829 16.69 1.23 18.84
CA GLN A 829 17.37 2.48 19.20
C GLN A 829 18.02 2.42 20.59
N ALA A 830 17.56 1.53 21.49
CA ALA A 830 18.00 1.46 22.88
C ALA A 830 18.61 0.08 23.24
N ILE A 831 19.88 -0.10 22.87
CA ILE A 831 20.63 -1.35 23.08
C ILE A 831 20.65 -1.77 24.55
N ASN A 832 20.85 -0.81 25.46
CA ASN A 832 20.94 -1.04 26.90
C ASN A 832 19.60 -1.54 27.49
N ASP A 833 18.48 -1.01 27.02
CA ASP A 833 17.17 -1.37 27.54
C ASP A 833 16.77 -2.78 27.07
N VAL A 834 17.01 -3.08 25.79
CA VAL A 834 16.84 -4.45 25.26
C VAL A 834 17.73 -5.45 26.02
N GLN A 835 18.99 -5.12 26.30
CA GLN A 835 19.88 -5.98 27.09
C GLN A 835 19.30 -6.22 28.49
N GLY A 836 18.82 -5.15 29.14
CA GLY A 836 18.21 -5.21 30.46
C GLY A 836 16.95 -6.07 30.50
N ASP A 837 16.07 -5.93 29.51
CA ASP A 837 14.81 -6.65 29.45
C ASP A 837 15.00 -8.13 29.14
N VAL A 838 15.88 -8.47 28.19
CA VAL A 838 16.24 -9.87 27.92
C VAL A 838 16.90 -10.51 29.14
N SER A 839 17.79 -9.79 29.84
CA SER A 839 18.42 -10.25 31.08
C SER A 839 17.38 -10.54 32.17
N LYS A 840 16.39 -9.64 32.36
CA LYS A 840 15.28 -9.83 33.30
C LYS A 840 14.42 -11.04 32.92
N ALA A 841 13.99 -11.14 31.66
CA ALA A 841 13.12 -12.21 31.18
C ALA A 841 13.80 -13.58 31.30
N LEU A 842 15.11 -13.66 31.03
CA LEU A 842 15.89 -14.90 31.13
C LEU A 842 16.36 -15.23 32.57
N GLY A 843 16.32 -14.27 33.50
CA GLY A 843 16.85 -14.46 34.85
C GLY A 843 18.37 -14.61 34.89
N VAL A 844 19.09 -14.05 33.92
CA VAL A 844 20.57 -14.10 33.83
C VAL A 844 21.19 -12.73 34.04
N PRO A 845 22.44 -12.62 34.54
CA PRO A 845 23.13 -11.34 34.66
C PRO A 845 23.31 -10.63 33.31
N ARG A 846 23.25 -9.30 33.27
CA ARG A 846 23.36 -8.50 32.02
C ARG A 846 24.60 -8.80 31.19
N HIS A 847 25.74 -9.11 31.82
CA HIS A 847 26.97 -9.44 31.09
C HIS A 847 26.88 -10.72 30.26
N LYS A 848 25.88 -11.58 30.52
CA LYS A 848 25.57 -12.77 29.71
C LYS A 848 24.76 -12.46 28.47
N VAL A 849 24.20 -11.25 28.35
CA VAL A 849 23.39 -10.82 27.21
C VAL A 849 24.17 -9.81 26.40
N LYS A 850 24.40 -10.10 25.12
CA LYS A 850 25.03 -9.18 24.16
C LYS A 850 23.99 -8.73 23.14
N VAL A 851 23.77 -7.43 22.99
CA VAL A 851 22.87 -6.87 21.99
C VAL A 851 23.67 -6.16 20.90
N THR A 852 23.42 -6.48 19.64
CA THR A 852 24.12 -5.91 18.48
C THR A 852 23.13 -5.25 17.52
N VAL A 853 23.44 -4.01 17.11
CA VAL A 853 22.69 -3.25 16.10
C VAL A 853 23.65 -2.70 15.07
N LYS A 854 23.46 -3.05 13.79
CA LYS A 854 24.28 -2.51 12.69
C LYS A 854 23.68 -1.25 12.09
N ARG A 855 22.38 -1.27 11.82
CA ARG A 855 21.55 -0.20 11.25
C ARG A 855 20.08 -0.56 11.43
N ILE A 856 19.19 0.41 11.31
CA ILE A 856 17.72 0.23 11.36
C ILE A 856 17.06 0.89 10.16
N GLY A 857 16.07 0.24 9.56
CA GLY A 857 15.27 0.74 8.42
C GLY A 857 14.18 1.72 8.84
N GLY A 858 14.54 2.69 9.68
CA GLY A 858 13.63 3.62 10.36
C GLY A 858 13.33 3.18 11.80
N GLY A 859 13.16 4.16 12.69
CA GLY A 859 12.84 3.94 14.11
C GLY A 859 11.87 5.00 14.64
N PHE A 860 12.23 6.28 14.53
CA PHE A 860 11.35 7.42 14.82
C PHE A 860 10.77 7.43 16.26
N GLY A 861 11.45 6.81 17.23
CA GLY A 861 10.98 6.65 18.61
C GLY A 861 10.27 5.32 18.85
N GLY A 862 9.58 4.77 17.83
CA GLY A 862 8.86 3.50 17.95
C GLY A 862 9.75 2.27 18.12
N LYS A 863 11.08 2.42 18.02
CA LYS A 863 12.08 1.38 18.30
C LYS A 863 12.93 1.67 19.52
N GLU A 864 12.48 2.60 20.37
CA GLU A 864 13.20 3.00 21.58
C GLU A 864 12.91 2.06 22.74
N PHE A 865 11.65 1.87 23.13
CA PHE A 865 11.31 1.08 24.32
C PHE A 865 10.76 -0.32 23.99
N ILE A 866 9.71 -0.41 23.17
CA ILE A 866 8.93 -1.64 22.95
C ILE A 866 9.73 -2.81 22.34
N CYS A 867 10.91 -2.56 21.75
CA CYS A 867 11.79 -3.61 21.21
C CYS A 867 12.17 -4.68 22.24
N GLY A 868 12.20 -4.33 23.54
CA GLY A 868 12.46 -5.27 24.63
C GLY A 868 11.45 -6.43 24.66
N LEU A 869 10.18 -6.19 24.31
CA LEU A 869 9.14 -7.21 24.24
C LEU A 869 9.46 -8.28 23.19
N PHE A 870 9.82 -7.85 21.99
CA PHE A 870 10.12 -8.74 20.86
C PHE A 870 11.42 -9.52 21.08
N ALA A 871 12.46 -8.85 21.55
CA ALA A 871 13.74 -9.48 21.86
C ALA A 871 13.60 -10.49 23.01
N SER A 872 12.83 -10.17 24.06
CA SER A 872 12.63 -11.07 25.20
C SER A 872 11.87 -12.33 24.82
N ALA A 873 10.80 -12.22 24.03
CA ALA A 873 10.06 -13.40 23.55
C ALA A 873 10.94 -14.33 22.70
N ALA A 874 11.72 -13.77 21.76
CA ALA A 874 12.66 -14.55 20.96
C ALA A 874 13.75 -15.21 21.83
N ALA A 875 14.26 -14.49 22.84
CA ALA A 875 15.28 -15.01 23.75
C ALA A 875 14.75 -16.14 24.66
N VAL A 876 13.52 -16.01 25.15
CA VAL A 876 12.84 -17.07 25.92
C VAL A 876 12.68 -18.33 25.06
N ALA A 877 12.18 -18.19 23.83
CA ALA A 877 12.07 -19.30 22.88
C ALA A 877 13.44 -19.95 22.62
N ALA A 878 14.46 -19.13 22.34
CA ALA A 878 15.80 -19.59 22.04
C ALA A 878 16.45 -20.34 23.23
N SER A 879 16.24 -19.83 24.45
CA SER A 879 16.73 -20.46 25.68
C SER A 879 16.04 -21.81 25.94
N LYS A 880 14.72 -21.90 25.74
CA LYS A 880 13.93 -23.12 25.90
C LYS A 880 14.34 -24.18 24.87
N LEU A 881 14.43 -23.80 23.61
CA LEU A 881 14.65 -24.72 22.49
C LEU A 881 16.13 -25.01 22.20
N LYS A 882 17.05 -24.28 22.84
CA LYS A 882 18.51 -24.34 22.59
C LYS A 882 18.86 -24.19 21.11
N LYS A 883 18.09 -23.36 20.41
CA LYS A 883 18.26 -23.03 18.99
C LYS A 883 18.10 -21.53 18.79
N PRO A 884 18.72 -20.93 17.77
CA PRO A 884 18.46 -19.55 17.43
C PRO A 884 16.99 -19.35 17.06
N VAL A 885 16.37 -18.26 17.52
CA VAL A 885 14.97 -17.93 17.20
C VAL A 885 14.91 -16.49 16.73
N ARG A 886 14.20 -16.24 15.64
CA ARG A 886 13.90 -14.89 15.17
C ARG A 886 12.42 -14.57 15.28
N VAL A 887 12.14 -13.32 15.57
CA VAL A 887 10.82 -12.71 15.42
C VAL A 887 10.93 -11.62 14.36
N THR A 888 9.98 -11.58 13.43
CA THR A 888 9.84 -10.53 12.43
C THR A 888 8.36 -10.25 12.29
N LEU A 889 7.93 -9.05 12.63
CA LEU A 889 6.51 -8.71 12.56
C LEU A 889 6.11 -8.41 11.12
N GLU A 890 4.92 -8.88 10.75
CA GLU A 890 4.22 -8.31 9.60
C GLU A 890 3.71 -6.90 9.95
N ARG A 891 3.43 -6.10 8.92
CA ARG A 891 3.03 -4.70 9.10
C ARG A 891 1.81 -4.53 10.02
N TYR A 892 0.80 -5.39 9.87
CA TYR A 892 -0.39 -5.35 10.71
C TYR A 892 -0.05 -5.66 12.18
N ASP A 893 0.69 -6.75 12.43
CA ASP A 893 1.08 -7.17 13.78
C ASP A 893 1.95 -6.10 14.46
N ASP A 894 2.84 -5.45 13.70
CA ASP A 894 3.66 -4.32 14.15
C ASP A 894 2.77 -3.17 14.63
N MET A 895 1.89 -2.67 13.75
CA MET A 895 0.98 -1.56 14.05
C MET A 895 -0.01 -1.87 15.19
N ALA A 896 -0.34 -3.14 15.41
CA ALA A 896 -1.22 -3.57 16.49
C ALA A 896 -0.52 -3.59 17.86
N VAL A 897 0.80 -3.84 17.89
CA VAL A 897 1.55 -4.11 19.13
C VAL A 897 2.49 -2.96 19.52
N SER A 898 3.13 -2.29 18.56
CA SER A 898 4.26 -1.39 18.83
C SER A 898 3.88 -0.02 19.41
N GLY A 899 2.59 0.30 19.46
CA GLY A 899 2.10 1.60 19.90
C GLY A 899 2.32 2.72 18.86
N THR A 900 1.80 3.91 19.20
CA THR A 900 1.77 5.09 18.31
C THR A 900 2.23 6.34 19.08
N ARG A 901 2.39 7.47 18.39
CA ARG A 901 2.39 8.78 19.05
C ARG A 901 1.11 8.94 19.86
N HIS A 902 1.25 9.39 21.11
CA HIS A 902 0.13 9.69 22.01
C HIS A 902 -0.91 10.61 21.35
N PRO A 903 -2.19 10.19 21.27
CA PRO A 903 -3.31 11.11 21.08
C PRO A 903 -3.40 12.09 22.25
N PHE A 904 -3.79 13.34 21.97
CA PHE A 904 -3.98 14.36 22.99
C PHE A 904 -5.37 14.99 22.95
N LEU A 905 -5.84 15.36 24.14
CA LEU A 905 -6.98 16.24 24.38
C LEU A 905 -6.47 17.48 25.11
N PHE A 906 -6.72 18.66 24.56
CA PHE A 906 -6.40 19.93 25.19
C PHE A 906 -7.69 20.68 25.48
N ASP A 907 -7.96 20.96 26.75
CA ASP A 907 -8.96 21.94 27.17
C ASP A 907 -8.22 23.25 27.45
N TYR A 908 -8.56 24.32 26.72
CA TYR A 908 -7.85 25.58 26.83
C TYR A 908 -8.80 26.73 27.20
N LYS A 909 -8.25 27.66 27.97
CA LYS A 909 -8.83 28.95 28.31
C LYS A 909 -7.77 30.02 28.11
N MET A 910 -8.06 31.01 27.28
CA MET A 910 -7.08 32.02 26.86
C MET A 910 -7.67 33.42 26.97
N ALA A 911 -6.89 34.36 27.49
CA ALA A 911 -7.22 35.76 27.56
C ALA A 911 -6.48 36.50 26.46
N VAL A 912 -7.21 37.32 25.70
CA VAL A 912 -6.65 38.14 24.64
C VAL A 912 -7.10 39.58 24.82
N ASP A 913 -6.23 40.53 24.47
CA ASP A 913 -6.65 41.93 24.39
C ASP A 913 -7.42 42.21 23.08
N GLU A 914 -7.86 43.45 22.90
CA GLU A 914 -8.56 43.89 21.69
C GLU A 914 -7.71 43.81 20.42
N LYS A 915 -6.37 43.78 20.55
CA LYS A 915 -5.42 43.65 19.45
C LYS A 915 -5.08 42.19 19.13
N GLY A 916 -5.60 41.23 19.91
CA GLY A 916 -5.33 39.81 19.76
C GLY A 916 -4.03 39.34 20.43
N ASN A 917 -3.39 40.17 21.27
CA ASN A 917 -2.22 39.74 22.03
C ASN A 917 -2.65 38.80 23.17
N PHE A 918 -1.90 37.72 23.38
CA PHE A 918 -2.11 36.81 24.49
C PHE A 918 -1.73 37.48 25.82
N LEU A 919 -2.67 37.52 26.76
CA LEU A 919 -2.49 38.09 28.09
C LEU A 919 -2.27 37.00 29.15
N ASP A 920 -2.98 35.89 29.02
CA ASP A 920 -2.95 34.77 29.98
C ASP A 920 -3.50 33.51 29.31
N TYR A 921 -3.06 32.33 29.76
CA TYR A 921 -3.63 31.05 29.32
C TYR A 921 -3.61 30.01 30.44
N ASP A 922 -4.61 29.14 30.42
CA ASP A 922 -4.75 27.95 31.26
C ASP A 922 -5.10 26.78 30.33
N ILE A 923 -4.26 25.75 30.32
CA ILE A 923 -4.39 24.61 29.39
C ILE A 923 -4.27 23.32 30.20
N HIS A 924 -5.30 22.49 30.13
CA HIS A 924 -5.27 21.13 30.65
C HIS A 924 -5.02 20.17 29.48
N ALA A 925 -3.88 19.48 29.52
CA ALA A 925 -3.50 18.50 28.52
C ALA A 925 -3.66 17.08 29.07
N TYR A 926 -4.35 16.23 28.32
CA TYR A 926 -4.47 14.80 28.60
C TYR A 926 -3.91 14.02 27.42
N SER A 927 -3.08 13.02 27.69
CA SER A 927 -2.55 12.12 26.67
C SER A 927 -3.09 10.70 26.88
N ASN A 928 -3.48 10.03 25.79
CA ASN A 928 -3.77 8.60 25.85
C ASN A 928 -2.44 7.84 25.80
N CYS A 929 -2.03 7.31 26.96
CA CYS A 929 -0.77 6.61 27.14
C CYS A 929 -0.85 5.10 26.84
N GLY A 930 -2.06 4.57 26.63
CA GLY A 930 -2.27 3.13 26.58
C GLY A 930 -1.96 2.43 27.90
N MET A 931 -1.60 1.15 27.82
CA MET A 931 -1.46 0.25 28.97
C MET A 931 -0.25 0.51 29.86
N THR A 932 0.89 0.91 29.30
CA THR A 932 2.17 1.02 30.01
C THR A 932 2.57 2.48 30.18
N VAL A 933 3.39 2.76 31.19
CA VAL A 933 4.01 4.08 31.35
C VAL A 933 4.90 4.38 30.15
N ASP A 934 5.67 3.40 29.65
CA ASP A 934 6.61 3.59 28.54
C ASP A 934 7.42 4.90 28.72
N LEU A 935 7.52 5.72 27.67
CA LEU A 935 8.10 7.05 27.67
C LEU A 935 7.05 8.15 27.92
N SER A 936 5.81 7.80 28.28
CA SER A 936 4.69 8.75 28.43
C SER A 936 5.01 9.89 29.40
N LYS A 937 5.82 9.63 30.43
CA LYS A 937 6.32 10.66 31.34
C LYS A 937 7.12 11.74 30.62
N GLY A 938 8.07 11.34 29.77
CA GLY A 938 8.93 12.26 29.01
C GLY A 938 8.23 12.86 27.79
N VAL A 939 7.09 12.31 27.37
CA VAL A 939 6.24 12.93 26.34
C VAL A 939 5.40 14.08 26.92
N MET A 940 4.98 13.96 28.18
CA MET A 940 4.15 14.98 28.86
C MET A 940 4.97 16.09 29.54
N GLY A 941 6.09 15.73 30.19
CA GLY A 941 6.97 16.66 30.89
C GLY A 941 8.07 17.20 29.99
#